data_AF-A0A1Y4P0S0-F1
#
_entry.id   AF-A0A1Y4P0S0-F1
#
_cell.length_a   1.000
_cell.length_b   1.000
_cell.length_c   1.000
_cell.angle_alpha   90.00
_cell.angle_beta   90.00
_cell.angle_gamma   90.00
#
_symmetry.space_group_name_H-M   'P 1'
#
loop_
_entity.id
_entity.type
_entity.pdbx_description
1 polymer ?
#
loop_
_entity_poly.entity_id
_entity_poly.type
_entity_poly.pdbx_seq_one_letter_code
_entity_poly.pdbx_strand_id
1 'polypeptide(L)'
;MTKKNRLLICSLFMCMALAVLPGMKSSAEETTGGTSEAAAENQDENSQRLEEVTGMDENANIYEIEDTEGVVDESQENGIATFARAVPGPQVVNFKTKTVSKNTEYTDTATGDTGYTNGSYGADAAYLGMSGGKVKFMLSGVVGLVDAGEVQIVDLSEAKSVSHYMVSNGKLVHYISQNLNEETTSAITNGPAPSYLQSGTTYYSYDGHYFYTDYATMLSDYQNGVRTNSVNPGNPYYNYYQYLPLRSRSIYNADSLNSVISSKTGSGSVLRNIGTYLVQYQDTYGVNALLTLSIAANESGWGTSSISQNKNNLFGLNAVDSSPGQSANYYSSVEQCISEFMGNYMSAKYLNPKQWQYFGGFLGNKASGINVKYASDPYWGEKAASIAWTLDGLGGNADNGRYTIGIKEGSSTVNVRSEATTSSAVLYKTGSHLTHAVLILSTETENGFYRIQSDGVLNAERSSLASAWEYDFDSMYAYISADYVSVANTGTVEEPKPAELTGITIAQAPAKTVYTEGETPDMTGMQVTAQFSDGTETDVTADVTYPTEALTAGTTVITVSYTKDGVTVSADQAVTVNAAEVPVEEPDTPGEDADAAEEPADEPAAEEPADEPTAEEPADDTTAEKPSSDIPSSEQPSTDEPAADEPAADSTVTEKPSVDTPAEKPSADVPADEPTAEEPADDTTAEEPSSDIPSSEQPSGNHSVSDTLPADTPSADTSAGDASSTDTSTDSASDGNTSMSGETAAVTAEKTILDAATGIRISGSLSGDAAISIQAYTKEGERYARLVKPVSGKTILGVYDLTLTGTMDGNVQISFPVDSKYEGRKVTVLHYTDTDTYETYKATVENGKVTVTTKGFSPYVIALETGGSQNPAPKTGDSADLSLWAALIAVSGVLLATSAVTRRRQR
;
A
#
# COMPACT_ATOMS: atom_id res chain seq x y z
N MET A 1 38.34 -22.18 66.71
CA MET A 1 38.48 -21.24 67.86
C MET A 1 38.41 -19.82 67.32
N THR A 2 37.97 -18.82 68.11
CA THR A 2 38.16 -17.34 67.93
C THR A 2 37.87 -16.69 66.54
N LYS A 3 37.05 -15.62 66.40
CA LYS A 3 36.20 -14.88 67.36
C LYS A 3 35.26 -13.85 66.64
N LYS A 4 33.95 -13.93 66.89
CA LYS A 4 32.92 -12.85 66.99
C LYS A 4 32.71 -11.74 65.91
N ASN A 5 31.52 -11.81 65.29
CA ASN A 5 30.43 -10.81 65.13
C ASN A 5 30.64 -9.30 65.44
N ARG A 6 30.13 -8.44 64.52
CA ARG A 6 29.14 -7.32 64.68
C ARG A 6 29.18 -6.47 63.38
N LEU A 7 28.12 -6.01 62.70
CA LEU A 7 26.72 -5.62 62.98
C LEU A 7 26.50 -4.18 63.50
N LEU A 8 25.85 -3.36 62.64
CA LEU A 8 24.86 -2.28 62.89
C LEU A 8 25.29 -0.77 63.03
N ILE A 9 24.42 0.08 62.44
CA ILE A 9 24.04 1.49 62.73
C ILE A 9 24.46 2.61 61.72
N CYS A 10 23.48 3.47 61.43
CA CYS A 10 23.44 4.59 60.47
C CYS A 10 23.68 5.97 61.14
N SER A 11 23.82 7.05 60.35
CA SER A 11 22.97 8.29 60.40
C SER A 11 23.69 9.64 60.11
N LEU A 12 23.12 10.38 59.15
CA LEU A 12 22.94 11.84 59.01
C LEU A 12 24.08 12.88 59.23
N PHE A 13 24.17 13.82 58.26
CA PHE A 13 24.20 15.31 58.32
C PHE A 13 24.85 15.80 57.00
N MET A 14 24.27 16.57 56.06
CA MET A 14 23.13 17.51 55.93
C MET A 14 23.42 18.99 56.27
N CYS A 15 22.88 19.90 55.42
CA CYS A 15 23.11 21.37 55.31
C CYS A 15 24.47 21.72 54.67
N MET A 16 24.64 22.73 53.79
CA MET A 16 23.83 23.85 53.25
C MET A 16 24.09 23.99 51.71
N ALA A 17 23.48 24.86 50.90
CA ALA A 17 22.12 25.47 50.80
C ALA A 17 22.05 26.23 49.45
N LEU A 18 20.83 26.56 48.99
CA LEU A 18 20.46 27.09 47.66
C LEU A 18 21.41 28.09 46.95
N ALA A 19 21.49 27.91 45.63
CA ALA A 19 21.32 29.00 44.65
C ALA A 19 20.34 28.52 43.56
N VAL A 20 19.47 29.40 43.04
CA VAL A 20 18.42 29.08 42.05
C VAL A 20 18.30 30.20 41.03
N LEU A 21 18.33 29.85 39.74
CA LEU A 21 17.61 30.49 38.62
C LEU A 21 17.50 29.43 37.48
N PRO A 22 16.56 29.56 36.52
CA PRO A 22 16.11 28.43 35.72
C PRO A 22 16.95 28.15 34.47
N GLY A 23 17.25 26.87 34.25
CA GLY A 23 17.56 26.31 32.93
C GLY A 23 16.53 25.22 32.61
N MET A 24 16.05 25.17 31.37
CA MET A 24 15.06 24.18 30.94
C MET A 24 15.63 22.76 31.05
N LYS A 25 14.89 21.87 31.71
CA LYS A 25 15.22 20.44 31.74
C LYS A 25 14.41 19.72 30.68
N SER A 26 15.09 19.09 29.72
CA SER A 26 14.51 17.94 29.02
C SER A 26 14.24 16.83 30.05
N SER A 27 13.13 16.13 29.90
CA SER A 27 12.65 15.13 30.84
C SER A 27 12.42 13.80 30.12
N ALA A 28 13.51 13.15 29.72
CA ALA A 28 13.49 11.75 29.32
C ALA A 28 13.35 10.87 30.58
N GLU A 29 12.24 10.12 30.67
CA GLU A 29 11.97 9.22 31.79
C GLU A 29 12.34 7.78 31.38
N GLU A 30 13.52 7.33 31.79
CA GLU A 30 13.97 5.96 31.54
C GLU A 30 13.14 4.96 32.34
N THR A 31 12.44 4.07 31.64
CA THR A 31 11.77 2.91 32.26
C THR A 31 12.36 1.63 31.68
N THR A 32 13.05 0.86 32.51
CA THR A 32 13.66 -0.43 32.15
C THR A 32 12.62 -1.44 31.67
N GLY A 33 12.93 -2.20 30.62
CA GLY A 33 12.01 -3.09 29.93
C GLY A 33 11.44 -4.26 30.77
N GLY A 34 10.25 -4.70 30.39
CA GLY A 34 9.62 -5.93 30.89
C GLY A 34 10.22 -7.18 30.22
N THR A 35 10.07 -8.34 30.88
CA THR A 35 10.72 -9.59 30.47
C THR A 35 10.00 -10.35 29.37
N SER A 36 10.81 -10.91 28.46
CA SER A 36 10.46 -11.87 27.39
C SER A 36 9.36 -12.88 27.73
N GLU A 37 8.46 -13.08 26.76
CA GLU A 37 7.82 -14.38 26.51
C GLU A 37 8.67 -15.19 25.50
N ALA A 38 8.23 -16.41 25.15
CA ALA A 38 9.10 -17.45 24.58
C ALA A 38 9.85 -17.04 23.29
N ALA A 39 11.18 -17.25 23.31
CA ALA A 39 12.01 -17.08 22.13
C ALA A 39 11.68 -18.15 21.07
N ALA A 40 11.28 -17.70 19.88
CA ALA A 40 11.27 -18.53 18.68
C ALA A 40 12.72 -18.82 18.24
N GLU A 41 12.93 -19.95 17.56
CA GLU A 41 14.22 -20.30 16.97
C GLU A 41 14.49 -19.37 15.77
N ASN A 42 15.68 -18.73 15.70
CA ASN A 42 15.99 -17.73 14.68
C ASN A 42 16.33 -18.40 13.34
N GLN A 43 15.31 -18.79 12.60
CA GLN A 43 15.41 -19.40 11.27
C GLN A 43 14.98 -18.41 10.17
N ASP A 44 15.38 -18.67 8.93
CA ASP A 44 14.94 -17.92 7.75
C ASP A 44 13.44 -18.19 7.49
N GLU A 45 12.59 -17.16 7.40
CA GLU A 45 11.15 -17.36 7.18
C GLU A 45 10.83 -17.92 5.78
N ASN A 46 11.71 -17.73 4.80
CA ASN A 46 11.75 -18.53 3.57
C ASN A 46 12.90 -19.55 3.68
N SER A 47 12.68 -20.63 4.44
CA SER A 47 13.66 -21.70 4.58
C SER A 47 14.01 -22.43 3.28
N GLN A 48 13.19 -22.30 2.21
CA GLN A 48 13.49 -22.86 0.89
C GLN A 48 14.59 -22.08 0.15
N ARG A 49 14.88 -20.83 0.54
CA ARG A 49 16.08 -20.09 0.07
C ARG A 49 17.35 -20.91 0.33
N LEU A 50 17.43 -21.59 1.48
CA LEU A 50 18.59 -22.38 1.92
C LEU A 50 18.87 -23.64 1.07
N GLU A 51 18.09 -23.88 0.01
CA GLU A 51 18.33 -24.93 -0.99
C GLU A 51 19.33 -24.48 -2.07
N GLU A 52 19.33 -23.19 -2.48
CA GLU A 52 20.07 -22.67 -3.65
C GLU A 52 20.66 -21.26 -3.40
N VAL A 53 21.93 -21.06 -3.74
CA VAL A 53 22.61 -19.75 -3.62
C VAL A 53 22.26 -18.86 -4.81
N THR A 54 21.93 -17.58 -4.59
CA THR A 54 21.58 -16.65 -5.66
C THR A 54 22.36 -15.33 -5.64
N GLY A 55 22.90 -14.97 -6.80
CA GLY A 55 23.50 -13.68 -7.09
C GLY A 55 22.55 -12.72 -7.80
N MET A 56 22.97 -11.47 -7.92
CA MET A 56 22.29 -10.43 -8.69
C MET A 56 23.28 -9.71 -9.62
N ASP A 57 22.83 -9.18 -10.75
CA ASP A 57 23.63 -8.29 -11.61
C ASP A 57 23.20 -6.81 -11.49
N GLU A 58 23.99 -5.89 -12.06
CA GLU A 58 23.70 -4.44 -12.04
C GLU A 58 22.34 -4.05 -12.66
N ASN A 59 21.68 -4.98 -13.36
CA ASN A 59 20.38 -4.83 -13.99
C ASN A 59 19.25 -5.53 -13.21
N ALA A 60 19.52 -6.00 -11.98
CA ALA A 60 18.63 -6.81 -11.14
C ALA A 60 18.13 -8.11 -11.80
N ASN A 61 18.93 -8.74 -12.68
CA ASN A 61 18.75 -10.15 -13.03
C ASN A 61 19.21 -11.02 -11.86
N ILE A 62 18.50 -12.13 -11.60
CA ILE A 62 18.82 -13.09 -10.54
C ILE A 62 19.30 -14.38 -11.19
N TYR A 63 20.34 -15.00 -10.63
CA TYR A 63 20.92 -16.25 -11.13
C TYR A 63 21.45 -17.12 -9.99
N GLU A 64 21.47 -18.43 -10.21
CA GLU A 64 22.07 -19.42 -9.30
C GLU A 64 23.60 -19.31 -9.27
N ILE A 65 24.20 -19.59 -8.11
CA ILE A 65 25.65 -19.67 -7.90
C ILE A 65 25.98 -21.06 -7.34
N GLU A 66 27.10 -21.64 -7.79
CA GLU A 66 27.59 -22.93 -7.29
C GLU A 66 28.09 -22.79 -5.83
N ASP A 67 27.60 -23.64 -4.92
CA ASP A 67 27.99 -23.58 -3.50
C ASP A 67 29.37 -24.23 -3.26
N THR A 68 30.41 -23.52 -3.69
CA THR A 68 31.83 -23.90 -3.56
C THR A 68 32.34 -23.84 -2.12
N GLU A 69 33.40 -24.61 -1.82
CA GLU A 69 34.13 -24.52 -0.54
C GLU A 69 34.81 -23.15 -0.41
N GLY A 70 34.52 -22.42 0.67
CA GLY A 70 35.00 -21.05 0.87
C GLY A 70 35.93 -20.84 2.05
N VAL A 71 36.45 -21.91 2.66
CA VAL A 71 37.60 -21.80 3.57
C VAL A 71 38.81 -21.36 2.75
N VAL A 72 39.58 -20.39 3.25
CA VAL A 72 40.82 -19.91 2.59
C VAL A 72 42.00 -20.74 3.11
N ASP A 73 42.75 -21.40 2.23
CA ASP A 73 43.90 -22.26 2.59
C ASP A 73 45.16 -21.43 2.87
N GLU A 74 45.21 -20.78 4.03
CA GLU A 74 46.42 -20.11 4.54
C GLU A 74 47.59 -21.10 4.60
N SER A 75 48.66 -20.80 3.87
CA SER A 75 49.67 -21.80 3.46
C SER A 75 50.39 -22.55 4.60
N GLN A 76 49.82 -23.71 4.98
CA GLN A 76 50.48 -24.84 5.65
C GLN A 76 51.14 -24.58 7.03
N GLU A 77 50.41 -24.08 8.03
CA GLU A 77 50.49 -24.64 9.40
C GLU A 77 49.30 -24.27 10.30
N ASN A 78 48.52 -25.29 10.70
CA ASN A 78 47.28 -25.24 11.52
C ASN A 78 46.03 -24.71 10.79
N GLY A 79 45.18 -25.63 10.32
CA GLY A 79 43.83 -25.30 9.85
C GLY A 79 42.82 -25.21 11.00
N ILE A 80 41.76 -24.42 10.80
CA ILE A 80 40.64 -24.17 11.73
C ILE A 80 41.11 -23.71 13.14
N ALA A 81 41.10 -22.40 13.35
CA ALA A 81 41.33 -21.71 14.63
C ALA A 81 42.80 -21.63 15.14
N THR A 82 43.69 -21.03 14.34
CA THR A 82 45.05 -20.59 14.78
C THR A 82 45.00 -19.31 15.63
N PHE A 83 44.22 -19.34 16.72
CA PHE A 83 44.20 -18.22 17.67
C PHE A 83 45.58 -18.05 18.34
N ALA A 84 46.00 -16.78 18.46
CA ALA A 84 47.23 -16.32 19.11
C ALA A 84 48.56 -16.40 18.30
N ARG A 85 48.53 -16.01 17.02
CA ARG A 85 49.61 -15.17 16.46
C ARG A 85 49.04 -13.82 16.02
N ALA A 86 49.74 -12.74 16.33
CA ALA A 86 49.40 -11.42 15.76
C ALA A 86 49.82 -11.42 14.29
N VAL A 87 48.84 -11.43 13.38
CA VAL A 87 49.05 -11.31 11.95
C VAL A 87 49.26 -9.82 11.63
N PRO A 88 50.36 -9.42 10.97
CA PRO A 88 50.69 -8.00 10.75
C PRO A 88 50.00 -7.43 9.51
N GLY A 89 48.66 -7.39 9.51
CA GLY A 89 47.85 -6.88 8.40
C GLY A 89 46.41 -6.54 8.82
N PRO A 90 45.64 -5.84 7.97
CA PRO A 90 44.19 -5.76 8.10
C PRO A 90 43.58 -7.17 7.91
N GLN A 91 42.51 -7.46 8.64
CA GLN A 91 41.90 -8.80 8.65
C GLN A 91 40.40 -8.75 8.32
N VAL A 92 39.91 -9.80 7.69
CA VAL A 92 38.51 -10.01 7.31
C VAL A 92 37.95 -11.26 8.01
N VAL A 93 36.68 -11.25 8.38
CA VAL A 93 35.97 -12.41 8.93
C VAL A 93 35.20 -13.09 7.82
N ASN A 94 35.52 -14.37 7.59
CA ASN A 94 34.90 -15.24 6.61
C ASN A 94 33.79 -16.08 7.24
N PHE A 95 32.56 -15.89 6.75
CA PHE A 95 31.36 -16.63 7.08
C PHE A 95 31.09 -17.81 6.12
N LYS A 96 31.79 -17.92 4.98
CA LYS A 96 31.69 -19.06 4.03
C LYS A 96 32.49 -20.28 4.52
N THR A 97 32.22 -20.68 5.76
CA THR A 97 32.77 -21.87 6.44
C THR A 97 31.84 -23.09 6.36
N LYS A 98 30.67 -22.94 5.73
CA LYS A 98 29.55 -23.87 5.71
C LYS A 98 28.92 -23.92 4.32
N THR A 99 28.14 -24.97 4.07
CA THR A 99 27.19 -25.08 2.96
C THR A 99 25.98 -24.16 3.15
N VAL A 100 25.37 -23.71 2.06
CA VAL A 100 24.17 -22.83 2.02
C VAL A 100 23.03 -23.26 2.95
N SER A 101 22.86 -24.56 3.17
CA SER A 101 21.85 -25.12 4.08
C SER A 101 22.06 -24.83 5.58
N LYS A 102 23.07 -24.03 5.96
CA LYS A 102 23.40 -23.72 7.37
C LYS A 102 23.73 -22.24 7.59
N ASN A 103 22.94 -21.61 8.43
CA ASN A 103 23.23 -20.26 8.93
C ASN A 103 24.35 -20.26 9.99
N THR A 104 24.83 -19.05 10.29
CA THR A 104 25.70 -18.74 11.43
C THR A 104 24.99 -17.75 12.33
N GLU A 105 24.78 -18.13 13.59
CA GLU A 105 24.20 -17.26 14.62
C GLU A 105 25.25 -16.31 15.22
N TYR A 106 24.80 -15.15 15.67
CA TYR A 106 25.60 -14.18 16.40
C TYR A 106 24.74 -13.45 17.44
N THR A 107 25.38 -12.84 18.44
CA THR A 107 24.72 -11.88 19.35
C THR A 107 24.95 -10.47 18.85
N ASP A 108 23.90 -9.67 18.64
CA ASP A 108 24.02 -8.23 18.37
C ASP A 108 24.56 -7.51 19.61
N THR A 109 25.61 -6.69 19.45
CA THR A 109 26.19 -5.92 20.56
C THR A 109 25.39 -4.66 20.94
N ALA A 110 24.47 -4.20 20.09
CA ALA A 110 23.63 -3.05 20.36
C ALA A 110 22.39 -3.39 21.21
N THR A 111 21.74 -4.54 20.93
CA THR A 111 20.52 -4.96 21.64
C THR A 111 20.74 -6.12 22.62
N GLY A 112 21.71 -7.00 22.35
CA GLY A 112 21.91 -8.27 23.06
C GLY A 112 21.11 -9.45 22.50
N ASP A 113 20.34 -9.26 21.43
CA ASP A 113 19.54 -10.32 20.80
C ASP A 113 20.39 -11.28 19.94
N THR A 114 19.86 -12.49 19.70
CA THR A 114 20.40 -13.39 18.68
C THR A 114 19.95 -12.94 17.29
N GLY A 115 20.92 -12.77 16.39
CA GLY A 115 20.75 -12.63 14.95
C GLY A 115 21.41 -13.78 14.18
N TYR A 116 21.21 -13.81 12.87
CA TYR A 116 21.73 -14.86 11.99
C TYR A 116 22.05 -14.33 10.60
N THR A 117 23.05 -14.94 9.97
CA THR A 117 23.49 -14.66 8.59
C THR A 117 23.86 -15.96 7.88
N ASN A 118 24.04 -15.92 6.56
CA ASN A 118 24.44 -17.06 5.74
C ASN A 118 25.59 -16.69 4.79
N GLY A 119 26.73 -17.35 4.99
CA GLY A 119 27.98 -17.06 4.29
C GLY A 119 27.97 -17.29 2.78
N SER A 120 27.00 -18.05 2.24
CA SER A 120 26.91 -18.26 0.79
C SER A 120 26.32 -17.06 0.03
N TYR A 121 25.57 -16.17 0.69
CA TYR A 121 25.05 -14.95 0.05
C TYR A 121 25.93 -13.72 0.29
N GLY A 122 26.67 -13.69 1.40
CA GLY A 122 27.69 -12.69 1.70
C GLY A 122 28.73 -13.31 2.62
N ALA A 123 29.94 -13.53 2.09
CA ALA A 123 30.98 -14.31 2.74
C ALA A 123 31.79 -13.51 3.77
N ASP A 124 31.83 -12.18 3.68
CA ASP A 124 32.87 -11.39 4.34
C ASP A 124 32.34 -10.25 5.22
N ALA A 125 33.10 -9.93 6.27
CA ALA A 125 32.76 -8.93 7.29
C ALA A 125 34.02 -8.31 7.90
N ALA A 126 33.98 -7.04 8.30
CA ALA A 126 35.12 -6.38 8.96
C ALA A 126 35.46 -7.02 10.31
N TYR A 127 36.73 -7.35 10.55
CA TYR A 127 37.20 -7.87 11.83
C TYR A 127 37.41 -6.75 12.87
N LEU A 128 36.69 -6.84 13.99
CA LEU A 128 36.73 -5.84 15.07
C LEU A 128 37.40 -6.38 16.35
N GLY A 129 38.22 -7.43 16.23
CA GLY A 129 38.92 -8.05 17.35
C GLY A 129 38.13 -9.17 18.04
N MET A 130 38.57 -9.54 19.25
CA MET A 130 37.95 -10.58 20.09
C MET A 130 37.26 -9.97 21.30
N SER A 131 36.09 -10.47 21.68
CA SER A 131 35.40 -10.11 22.93
C SER A 131 34.73 -11.32 23.57
N GLY A 132 34.96 -11.56 24.86
CA GLY A 132 34.39 -12.70 25.58
C GLY A 132 34.81 -14.10 25.07
N GLY A 133 35.82 -14.18 24.20
CA GLY A 133 36.21 -15.40 23.48
C GLY A 133 35.51 -15.60 22.13
N LYS A 134 34.55 -14.73 21.78
CA LYS A 134 33.89 -14.65 20.47
C LYS A 134 34.63 -13.67 19.55
N VAL A 135 34.48 -13.86 18.25
CA VAL A 135 34.93 -12.91 17.22
C VAL A 135 33.93 -11.74 17.18
N LYS A 136 34.43 -10.50 17.23
CA LYS A 136 33.63 -9.29 17.01
C LYS A 136 33.79 -8.87 15.55
N PHE A 137 32.68 -8.56 14.88
CA PHE A 137 32.66 -8.23 13.45
C PHE A 137 31.66 -7.11 13.13
N MET A 138 31.71 -6.57 11.91
CA MET A 138 30.63 -5.79 11.30
C MET A 138 30.24 -6.35 9.93
N LEU A 139 28.93 -6.56 9.72
CA LEU A 139 28.34 -7.09 8.48
C LEU A 139 26.98 -6.43 8.26
N SER A 140 26.72 -5.85 7.08
CA SER A 140 25.41 -5.27 6.73
C SER A 140 24.83 -4.38 7.87
N GLY A 141 25.67 -3.49 8.38
CA GLY A 141 25.38 -2.56 9.49
C GLY A 141 25.49 -3.13 10.90
N VAL A 142 25.29 -4.44 11.12
CA VAL A 142 25.26 -5.00 12.49
C VAL A 142 26.66 -5.24 13.04
N VAL A 143 26.85 -4.92 14.31
CA VAL A 143 28.09 -5.22 15.05
C VAL A 143 27.82 -6.41 15.96
N GLY A 144 28.25 -7.60 15.54
CA GLY A 144 27.93 -8.86 16.20
C GLY A 144 29.09 -9.51 16.95
N LEU A 145 28.75 -10.52 17.76
CA LEU A 145 29.66 -11.49 18.38
C LEU A 145 29.31 -12.90 17.92
N VAL A 146 30.21 -13.55 17.18
CA VAL A 146 30.06 -14.91 16.64
C VAL A 146 31.03 -15.89 17.31
N ASP A 147 30.63 -17.15 17.46
CA ASP A 147 31.54 -18.17 18.02
C ASP A 147 32.73 -18.43 17.08
N ALA A 148 33.91 -18.47 17.69
CA ALA A 148 35.20 -18.46 17.04
C ALA A 148 35.54 -19.74 16.22
N GLY A 149 34.68 -20.76 16.26
CA GLY A 149 34.76 -21.95 15.41
C GLY A 149 33.72 -21.98 14.27
N GLU A 150 32.80 -21.02 14.23
CA GLU A 150 31.75 -20.91 13.21
C GLU A 150 32.19 -20.05 12.01
N VAL A 151 33.29 -19.31 12.14
CA VAL A 151 33.89 -18.40 11.16
C VAL A 151 35.40 -18.60 11.07
N GLN A 152 36.00 -18.18 9.97
CA GLN A 152 37.46 -18.05 9.82
C GLN A 152 37.84 -16.57 9.91
N ILE A 153 38.98 -16.24 10.52
CA ILE A 153 39.63 -14.93 10.36
C ILE A 153 40.71 -15.13 9.30
N VAL A 154 40.78 -14.23 8.31
CA VAL A 154 41.72 -14.30 7.18
C VAL A 154 42.50 -12.99 7.11
N ASP A 155 43.79 -13.02 6.74
CA ASP A 155 44.51 -11.81 6.32
C ASP A 155 43.94 -11.29 5.00
N LEU A 156 43.75 -9.97 4.88
CA LEU A 156 43.25 -9.36 3.65
C LEU A 156 44.15 -9.68 2.43
N SER A 157 45.45 -9.97 2.61
CA SER A 157 46.33 -10.36 1.49
C SER A 157 46.07 -11.76 0.92
N GLU A 158 45.45 -12.65 1.70
CA GLU A 158 45.09 -14.01 1.26
C GLU A 158 43.66 -14.08 0.68
N ALA A 159 42.84 -13.06 0.96
CA ALA A 159 41.54 -12.87 0.32
C ALA A 159 41.73 -12.36 -1.12
N LYS A 160 41.18 -13.08 -2.10
CA LYS A 160 41.23 -12.69 -3.51
C LYS A 160 40.33 -11.50 -3.80
N SER A 161 39.14 -11.46 -3.18
CA SER A 161 38.19 -10.36 -3.33
C SER A 161 37.26 -10.24 -2.11
N VAL A 162 37.03 -9.02 -1.64
CA VAL A 162 36.12 -8.67 -0.52
C VAL A 162 34.96 -7.82 -1.03
N SER A 163 33.87 -7.73 -0.27
CA SER A 163 32.73 -6.88 -0.62
C SER A 163 33.16 -5.41 -0.66
N HIS A 164 32.80 -4.72 -1.75
CA HIS A 164 33.23 -3.36 -2.03
C HIS A 164 32.26 -2.64 -2.96
N TYR A 165 32.37 -1.32 -3.02
CA TYR A 165 31.54 -0.45 -3.84
C TYR A 165 32.38 0.26 -4.90
N MET A 166 31.79 0.52 -6.07
CA MET A 166 32.36 1.42 -7.08
C MET A 166 31.27 2.30 -7.70
N VAL A 167 31.66 3.40 -8.35
CA VAL A 167 30.75 4.22 -9.15
C VAL A 167 30.80 3.78 -10.62
N SER A 168 29.76 3.06 -11.06
CA SER A 168 29.56 2.58 -12.44
C SER A 168 28.47 3.41 -13.12
N ASN A 169 28.78 4.05 -14.25
CA ASN A 169 27.80 4.80 -15.06
C ASN A 169 26.94 5.83 -14.28
N GLY A 170 27.50 6.46 -13.24
CA GLY A 170 26.79 7.42 -12.38
C GLY A 170 25.91 6.79 -11.29
N LYS A 171 25.89 5.46 -11.19
CA LYS A 171 25.28 4.68 -10.11
C LYS A 171 26.31 4.29 -9.07
N LEU A 172 25.89 4.09 -7.83
CA LEU A 172 26.65 3.33 -6.84
C LEU A 172 26.35 1.84 -7.04
N VAL A 173 27.38 1.01 -7.17
CA VAL A 173 27.24 -0.45 -7.30
C VAL A 173 27.97 -1.13 -6.15
N HIS A 174 27.30 -2.08 -5.50
CA HIS A 174 27.86 -2.94 -4.45
C HIS A 174 28.22 -4.31 -5.05
N TYR A 175 29.52 -4.60 -5.13
CA TYR A 175 30.05 -5.90 -5.51
C TYR A 175 30.25 -6.74 -4.25
N ILE A 176 29.56 -7.88 -4.16
CA ILE A 176 29.50 -8.71 -2.95
C ILE A 176 30.40 -9.93 -3.13
N SER A 177 31.24 -10.21 -2.12
CA SER A 177 32.03 -11.43 -2.08
C SER A 177 31.20 -12.58 -1.50
N GLN A 178 31.15 -13.69 -2.24
CA GLN A 178 30.40 -14.92 -1.89
C GLN A 178 31.34 -16.12 -1.66
N ASN A 179 32.63 -15.94 -1.98
CA ASN A 179 33.74 -16.79 -1.58
C ASN A 179 35.02 -15.93 -1.64
N LEU A 180 35.76 -15.83 -0.53
CA LEU A 180 37.01 -15.05 -0.48
C LEU A 180 38.11 -15.60 -1.40
N ASN A 181 38.00 -16.85 -1.86
CA ASN A 181 38.91 -17.45 -2.84
C ASN A 181 38.61 -17.04 -4.30
N GLU A 182 37.52 -16.30 -4.55
CA GLU A 182 36.99 -16.01 -5.89
C GLU A 182 36.92 -14.50 -6.18
N GLU A 183 36.45 -14.08 -7.37
CA GLU A 183 36.06 -12.68 -7.58
C GLU A 183 34.62 -12.45 -7.10
N THR A 184 34.27 -11.21 -6.78
CA THR A 184 32.87 -10.81 -6.60
C THR A 184 32.06 -11.05 -7.88
N THR A 185 31.06 -11.94 -7.85
CA THR A 185 30.17 -12.19 -9.01
C THR A 185 28.86 -11.41 -8.90
N SER A 186 28.28 -11.34 -7.70
CA SER A 186 27.08 -10.53 -7.44
C SER A 186 27.40 -9.04 -7.38
N ALA A 187 26.63 -8.24 -8.12
CA ALA A 187 26.73 -6.79 -8.21
C ALA A 187 25.34 -6.16 -8.10
N ILE A 188 25.11 -5.28 -7.14
CA ILE A 188 23.79 -4.67 -6.87
C ILE A 188 23.83 -3.17 -7.23
N THR A 189 22.85 -2.66 -7.98
CA THR A 189 22.69 -1.21 -8.19
C THR A 189 22.06 -0.59 -6.95
N ASN A 190 22.84 0.15 -6.17
CA ASN A 190 22.38 0.88 -4.99
C ASN A 190 21.92 2.30 -5.35
N GLY A 191 21.35 2.52 -6.54
CA GLY A 191 20.84 3.82 -6.97
C GLY A 191 21.92 4.80 -7.46
N PRO A 192 21.67 6.13 -7.43
CA PRO A 192 22.62 7.14 -7.92
C PRO A 192 23.86 7.21 -7.02
N ALA A 193 25.03 7.44 -7.63
CA ALA A 193 26.24 7.72 -6.88
C ALA A 193 26.15 9.11 -6.21
N PRO A 194 26.36 9.22 -4.88
CA PRO A 194 26.49 10.52 -4.24
C PRO A 194 27.77 11.22 -4.73
N SER A 195 27.72 12.55 -4.87
CA SER A 195 28.75 13.35 -5.56
C SER A 195 30.14 13.38 -4.91
N TYR A 196 30.28 12.82 -3.70
CA TYR A 196 31.57 12.63 -3.02
C TYR A 196 32.28 11.31 -3.40
N LEU A 197 31.60 10.39 -4.10
CA LEU A 197 32.21 9.16 -4.64
C LEU A 197 32.56 9.34 -6.12
N GLN A 198 33.67 8.74 -6.54
CA GLN A 198 34.29 8.94 -7.86
C GLN A 198 34.33 7.64 -8.67
N SER A 199 34.13 7.75 -9.99
CA SER A 199 34.26 6.62 -10.91
C SER A 199 35.70 6.10 -10.96
N GLY A 200 35.85 4.78 -11.14
CA GLY A 200 37.15 4.10 -11.13
C GLY A 200 37.82 3.98 -9.75
N THR A 201 37.16 4.42 -8.67
CA THR A 201 37.64 4.24 -7.29
C THR A 201 36.88 3.11 -6.60
N THR A 202 37.63 2.23 -5.94
CA THR A 202 37.09 1.20 -5.03
C THR A 202 36.85 1.80 -3.64
N TYR A 203 35.70 1.52 -3.07
CA TYR A 203 35.30 1.95 -1.73
C TYR A 203 34.89 0.77 -0.86
N TYR A 204 35.29 0.78 0.40
CA TYR A 204 34.90 -0.23 1.39
C TYR A 204 33.88 0.34 2.37
N SER A 205 32.89 -0.47 2.72
CA SER A 205 31.92 -0.21 3.78
C SER A 205 31.25 -1.52 4.17
N TYR A 206 31.09 -1.80 5.47
CA TYR A 206 30.22 -2.88 5.96
C TYR A 206 28.98 -2.35 6.68
N ASP A 207 28.75 -1.03 6.68
CA ASP A 207 27.48 -0.42 7.09
C ASP A 207 26.64 0.10 5.91
N GLY A 208 27.23 0.27 4.72
CA GLY A 208 26.56 0.81 3.54
C GLY A 208 26.31 2.32 3.60
N HIS A 209 26.80 2.99 4.66
CA HIS A 209 26.53 4.39 4.98
C HIS A 209 27.78 5.26 4.89
N TYR A 210 28.92 4.75 5.36
CA TYR A 210 30.21 5.45 5.41
C TYR A 210 31.24 4.69 4.57
N PHE A 211 31.86 5.38 3.62
CA PHE A 211 32.76 4.78 2.63
C PHE A 211 34.22 5.16 2.87
N TYR A 212 35.15 4.23 2.61
CA TYR A 212 36.59 4.43 2.76
C TYR A 212 37.33 3.97 1.50
N THR A 213 38.37 4.69 1.08
CA THR A 213 39.24 4.25 -0.02
C THR A 213 40.34 3.27 0.42
N ASP A 214 40.46 3.01 1.73
CA ASP A 214 41.42 2.09 2.33
C ASP A 214 40.76 1.22 3.41
N TYR A 215 41.00 -0.10 3.32
CA TYR A 215 40.41 -1.09 4.20
C TYR A 215 41.00 -1.03 5.62
N ALA A 216 42.29 -0.73 5.77
CA ALA A 216 42.93 -0.64 7.09
C ALA A 216 42.39 0.56 7.90
N THR A 217 42.18 1.69 7.23
CA THR A 217 41.53 2.89 7.79
C THR A 217 40.09 2.60 8.20
N MET A 218 39.31 1.90 7.36
CA MET A 218 37.95 1.46 7.72
C MET A 218 37.94 0.60 8.99
N LEU A 219 38.81 -0.43 9.05
CA LEU A 219 38.92 -1.28 10.24
C LEU A 219 39.28 -0.47 11.49
N SER A 220 40.24 0.46 11.38
CA SER A 220 40.66 1.33 12.48
C SER A 220 39.48 2.18 13.00
N ASP A 221 38.74 2.83 12.12
CA ASP A 221 37.59 3.65 12.50
C ASP A 221 36.47 2.80 13.14
N TYR A 222 36.13 1.66 12.54
CA TYR A 222 35.13 0.73 13.09
C TYR A 222 35.55 0.13 14.45
N GLN A 223 36.84 -0.19 14.64
CA GLN A 223 37.37 -0.71 15.92
C GLN A 223 37.35 0.36 17.01
N ASN A 224 37.62 1.62 16.66
CA ASN A 224 37.53 2.77 17.58
C ASN A 224 36.09 3.31 17.77
N GLY A 225 35.12 2.82 16.99
CA GLY A 225 33.71 3.24 17.08
C GLY A 225 33.41 4.61 16.46
N VAL A 226 34.24 5.06 15.51
CA VAL A 226 34.14 6.36 14.83
C VAL A 226 33.88 6.18 13.32
N ARG A 227 33.80 7.30 12.58
CA ARG A 227 33.72 7.38 11.10
C ARG A 227 34.58 8.51 10.52
N THR A 228 35.47 9.09 11.33
CA THR A 228 36.21 10.33 11.08
C THR A 228 37.07 10.32 9.82
N ASN A 229 37.54 9.16 9.37
CA ASN A 229 38.42 9.00 8.21
C ASN A 229 37.69 8.42 6.99
N SER A 230 36.36 8.33 7.03
CA SER A 230 35.55 8.05 5.84
C SER A 230 35.54 9.25 4.87
N VAL A 231 35.11 9.00 3.64
CA VAL A 231 34.93 10.03 2.60
C VAL A 231 33.77 10.98 2.94
N ASN A 232 32.82 10.52 3.76
CA ASN A 232 31.56 11.21 4.07
C ASN A 232 31.25 11.23 5.59
N PRO A 233 32.17 11.70 6.45
CA PRO A 233 32.13 11.48 7.92
C PRO A 233 31.00 12.22 8.65
N GLY A 234 30.32 13.15 7.97
CA GLY A 234 29.13 13.85 8.46
C GLY A 234 28.00 13.90 7.41
N ASN A 235 28.00 12.97 6.45
CA ASN A 235 26.98 12.87 5.41
C ASN A 235 26.75 11.39 5.01
N PRO A 236 26.26 10.54 5.94
CA PRO A 236 26.00 9.13 5.68
C PRO A 236 25.07 8.92 4.49
N TYR A 237 25.35 7.90 3.69
CA TYR A 237 24.52 7.51 2.57
C TYR A 237 23.36 6.61 3.01
N TYR A 238 22.15 6.88 2.53
CA TYR A 238 20.99 6.00 2.74
C TYR A 238 20.28 5.78 1.40
N ASN A 239 20.36 4.56 0.87
CA ASN A 239 19.67 4.20 -0.38
C ASN A 239 18.15 4.40 -0.22
N TYR A 240 17.55 5.14 -1.17
CA TYR A 240 16.14 5.52 -1.10
C TYR A 240 15.21 4.32 -0.88
N TYR A 241 15.27 3.28 -1.73
CA TYR A 241 14.35 2.15 -1.62
C TYR A 241 14.64 1.19 -0.45
N GLN A 242 15.91 1.05 -0.04
CA GLN A 242 16.28 0.22 1.11
C GLN A 242 15.74 0.80 2.43
N TYR A 243 15.66 2.13 2.52
CA TYR A 243 15.21 2.84 3.72
C TYR A 243 13.84 3.52 3.57
N LEU A 244 13.17 3.38 2.42
CA LEU A 244 11.79 3.81 2.22
C LEU A 244 10.86 2.91 3.06
N PRO A 245 10.08 3.46 4.01
CA PRO A 245 9.10 2.67 4.74
C PRO A 245 8.02 2.11 3.81
N LEU A 246 7.62 0.87 4.03
CA LEU A 246 6.56 0.19 3.28
C LEU A 246 5.18 0.82 3.53
N ARG A 247 5.04 1.73 4.50
CA ARG A 247 3.88 2.64 4.66
C ARG A 247 3.86 3.82 3.67
N SER A 248 4.74 3.84 2.66
CA SER A 248 4.61 4.72 1.50
C SER A 248 3.65 4.14 0.45
N ARG A 249 3.11 4.98 -0.44
CA ARG A 249 2.30 4.56 -1.60
C ARG A 249 3.15 4.62 -2.86
N SER A 250 3.16 3.53 -3.65
CA SER A 250 3.56 3.61 -5.05
C SER A 250 2.49 4.36 -5.85
N ILE A 251 2.90 5.26 -6.75
CA ILE A 251 1.99 5.96 -7.67
C ILE A 251 1.60 5.05 -8.87
N TYR A 252 2.31 3.94 -9.09
CA TYR A 252 2.04 3.04 -10.20
C TYR A 252 0.70 2.31 -10.07
N ASN A 253 -0.22 2.61 -10.98
CA ASN A 253 -1.46 1.87 -11.17
C ASN A 253 -1.19 0.45 -11.75
N ALA A 254 -2.24 -0.38 -11.73
CA ALA A 254 -2.18 -1.78 -12.17
C ALA A 254 -1.61 -1.98 -13.59
N ASP A 255 -1.99 -1.14 -14.57
CA ASP A 255 -1.54 -1.28 -15.96
C ASP A 255 -0.07 -0.85 -16.12
N SER A 256 0.37 0.17 -15.38
CA SER A 256 1.79 0.56 -15.30
C SER A 256 2.65 -0.52 -14.65
N LEU A 257 2.23 -1.09 -13.51
CA LEU A 257 2.90 -2.23 -12.87
C LEU A 257 2.97 -3.42 -13.83
N ASN A 258 1.86 -3.79 -14.46
CA ASN A 258 1.80 -4.86 -15.45
C ASN A 258 2.73 -4.62 -16.64
N SER A 259 2.94 -3.36 -17.04
CA SER A 259 3.84 -2.97 -18.12
C SER A 259 5.33 -3.13 -17.74
N VAL A 260 5.76 -2.66 -16.56
CA VAL A 260 7.17 -2.81 -16.12
C VAL A 260 7.52 -4.26 -15.80
N ILE A 261 6.60 -5.02 -15.19
CA ILE A 261 6.75 -6.49 -15.06
C ILE A 261 6.90 -7.11 -16.45
N SER A 262 6.12 -6.63 -17.43
CA SER A 262 6.10 -7.19 -18.78
C SER A 262 7.34 -6.91 -19.62
N SER A 263 8.10 -5.84 -19.31
CA SER A 263 9.38 -5.54 -19.96
C SER A 263 10.55 -6.33 -19.36
N LYS A 264 10.46 -6.75 -18.09
CA LYS A 264 11.54 -7.40 -17.34
C LYS A 264 11.45 -8.93 -17.24
N THR A 265 10.25 -9.50 -17.30
CA THR A 265 10.01 -10.95 -17.13
C THR A 265 9.78 -11.71 -18.45
N GLY A 266 9.88 -13.04 -18.43
CA GLY A 266 9.34 -13.89 -19.52
C GLY A 266 7.80 -13.97 -19.50
N SER A 267 7.18 -14.46 -20.58
CA SER A 267 5.72 -14.68 -20.64
C SER A 267 5.21 -15.81 -19.76
N GLY A 268 6.10 -16.73 -19.34
CA GLY A 268 5.79 -17.79 -18.38
C GLY A 268 5.93 -17.39 -16.90
N SER A 269 6.29 -16.15 -16.58
CA SER A 269 6.40 -15.69 -15.18
C SER A 269 5.03 -15.56 -14.53
N VAL A 270 4.86 -16.10 -13.31
CA VAL A 270 3.61 -15.95 -12.53
C VAL A 270 3.42 -14.53 -11.96
N LEU A 271 4.40 -13.63 -12.09
CA LEU A 271 4.23 -12.21 -11.79
C LEU A 271 3.42 -11.46 -12.88
N ARG A 272 3.20 -12.06 -14.05
CA ARG A 272 2.44 -11.44 -15.14
C ARG A 272 1.00 -11.16 -14.71
N ASN A 273 0.56 -9.90 -14.89
CA ASN A 273 -0.80 -9.40 -14.64
C ASN A 273 -1.21 -9.23 -13.15
N ILE A 274 -0.28 -9.30 -12.19
CA ILE A 274 -0.60 -9.15 -10.75
C ILE A 274 -0.81 -7.69 -10.29
N GLY A 275 -0.61 -6.70 -11.17
CA GLY A 275 -0.64 -5.26 -10.83
C GLY A 275 -1.93 -4.81 -10.13
N THR A 276 -3.07 -5.41 -10.47
CA THR A 276 -4.36 -5.14 -9.81
C THR A 276 -4.33 -5.52 -8.33
N TYR A 277 -3.76 -6.68 -8.00
CA TYR A 277 -3.67 -7.18 -6.63
C TYR A 277 -2.72 -6.32 -5.80
N LEU A 278 -1.57 -5.94 -6.36
CA LEU A 278 -0.59 -5.08 -5.70
C LEU A 278 -1.19 -3.72 -5.31
N VAL A 279 -1.96 -3.07 -6.21
CA VAL A 279 -2.63 -1.80 -5.90
C VAL A 279 -3.78 -2.00 -4.90
N GLN A 280 -4.64 -3.00 -5.12
CA GLN A 280 -5.77 -3.31 -4.24
C GLN A 280 -5.31 -3.54 -2.79
N TYR A 281 -4.26 -4.32 -2.59
CA TYR A 281 -3.76 -4.64 -1.25
C TYR A 281 -2.79 -3.60 -0.70
N GLN A 282 -2.22 -2.72 -1.53
CA GLN A 282 -1.60 -1.47 -1.05
C GLN A 282 -2.64 -0.58 -0.39
N ASP A 283 -3.77 -0.34 -1.05
CA ASP A 283 -4.83 0.54 -0.54
C ASP A 283 -5.67 -0.12 0.58
N THR A 284 -5.65 -1.46 0.71
CA THR A 284 -6.32 -2.19 1.81
C THR A 284 -5.45 -2.30 3.06
N TYR A 285 -4.19 -2.72 2.93
CA TYR A 285 -3.31 -3.07 4.06
C TYR A 285 -2.19 -2.06 4.28
N GLY A 286 -2.08 -1.01 3.47
CA GLY A 286 -1.11 0.07 3.66
C GLY A 286 0.33 -0.35 3.38
N VAL A 287 0.57 -1.14 2.34
CA VAL A 287 1.89 -1.71 2.02
C VAL A 287 2.28 -1.38 0.58
N ASN A 288 3.42 -0.72 0.39
CA ASN A 288 3.89 -0.24 -0.91
C ASN A 288 3.89 -1.34 -1.99
N ALA A 289 3.17 -1.09 -3.09
CA ALA A 289 2.98 -2.02 -4.20
C ALA A 289 4.28 -2.34 -4.96
N LEU A 290 5.13 -1.34 -5.19
CA LEU A 290 6.41 -1.50 -5.89
C LEU A 290 7.42 -2.26 -5.03
N LEU A 291 7.51 -1.97 -3.74
CA LEU A 291 8.37 -2.72 -2.82
C LEU A 291 7.88 -4.17 -2.68
N THR A 292 6.56 -4.40 -2.59
CA THR A 292 5.98 -5.75 -2.55
C THR A 292 6.30 -6.55 -3.81
N LEU A 293 6.15 -5.94 -4.99
CA LEU A 293 6.54 -6.54 -6.27
C LEU A 293 8.05 -6.87 -6.30
N SER A 294 8.87 -6.01 -5.72
CA SER A 294 10.32 -6.17 -5.71
C SER A 294 10.78 -7.30 -4.79
N ILE A 295 10.14 -7.45 -3.63
CA ILE A 295 10.32 -8.62 -2.75
C ILE A 295 9.83 -9.89 -3.47
N ALA A 296 8.65 -9.87 -4.10
CA ALA A 296 8.11 -11.01 -4.84
C ALA A 296 9.05 -11.46 -5.97
N ALA A 297 9.65 -10.52 -6.71
CA ALA A 297 10.65 -10.82 -7.73
C ALA A 297 11.96 -11.39 -7.16
N ASN A 298 12.40 -10.90 -5.99
CA ASN A 298 13.58 -11.42 -5.28
C ASN A 298 13.38 -12.87 -4.83
N GLU A 299 12.27 -13.17 -4.15
CA GLU A 299 11.97 -14.48 -3.55
C GLU A 299 11.57 -15.56 -4.58
N SER A 300 10.96 -15.18 -5.71
CA SER A 300 10.48 -16.12 -6.72
C SER A 300 11.37 -16.27 -7.96
N GLY A 301 12.53 -15.61 -8.00
CA GLY A 301 13.37 -15.56 -9.19
C GLY A 301 12.58 -15.00 -10.38
N TRP A 302 12.08 -13.77 -10.24
CA TRP A 302 11.20 -13.12 -11.23
C TRP A 302 9.95 -13.94 -11.62
N GLY A 303 9.39 -14.72 -10.68
CA GLY A 303 8.21 -15.56 -10.89
C GLY A 303 8.45 -16.81 -11.73
N THR A 304 9.68 -17.32 -11.77
CA THR A 304 10.03 -18.53 -12.53
C THR A 304 10.51 -19.71 -11.67
N SER A 305 10.67 -19.52 -10.35
CA SER A 305 11.00 -20.62 -9.43
C SER A 305 9.94 -21.73 -9.45
N SER A 306 10.38 -22.98 -9.26
CA SER A 306 9.47 -24.15 -9.18
C SER A 306 8.39 -23.99 -8.10
N ILE A 307 8.70 -23.29 -7.00
CA ILE A 307 7.79 -22.99 -5.90
C ILE A 307 6.68 -22.01 -6.34
N SER A 308 7.04 -20.91 -7.01
CA SER A 308 6.07 -19.91 -7.48
C SER A 308 5.17 -20.46 -8.59
N GLN A 309 5.73 -21.27 -9.50
CA GLN A 309 5.02 -21.95 -10.58
C GLN A 309 4.03 -23.02 -10.09
N ASN A 310 4.44 -23.89 -9.17
CA ASN A 310 3.64 -25.06 -8.77
C ASN A 310 2.81 -24.87 -7.48
N LYS A 311 3.10 -23.86 -6.66
CA LYS A 311 2.40 -23.61 -5.38
C LYS A 311 1.72 -22.24 -5.29
N ASN A 312 1.71 -21.46 -6.38
CA ASN A 312 1.31 -20.04 -6.42
C ASN A 312 2.10 -19.13 -5.44
N ASN A 313 3.22 -19.60 -4.90
CA ASN A 313 3.89 -18.99 -3.76
C ASN A 313 5.04 -18.08 -4.22
N LEU A 314 4.81 -16.77 -4.20
CA LEU A 314 5.79 -15.77 -4.64
C LEU A 314 6.90 -15.49 -3.62
N PHE A 315 6.70 -15.84 -2.34
CA PHE A 315 7.53 -15.36 -1.22
C PHE A 315 8.27 -16.48 -0.48
N GLY A 316 8.00 -17.75 -0.83
CA GLY A 316 8.54 -18.94 -0.16
C GLY A 316 7.97 -19.24 1.24
N LEU A 317 7.09 -18.36 1.74
CA LEU A 317 6.49 -18.42 3.07
C LEU A 317 5.41 -19.51 3.20
N ASN A 318 5.14 -19.93 4.43
CA ASN A 318 4.03 -20.83 4.74
C ASN A 318 2.68 -20.10 4.55
N ALA A 319 1.70 -20.77 3.94
CA ALA A 319 0.31 -20.36 3.96
C ALA A 319 -0.30 -20.58 5.34
N VAL A 320 -1.20 -19.69 5.76
CA VAL A 320 -1.84 -19.77 7.09
C VAL A 320 -2.85 -20.92 7.12
N ASP A 321 -2.89 -21.63 8.27
CA ASP A 321 -3.55 -22.93 8.40
C ASP A 321 -5.05 -22.87 8.07
N SER A 322 -5.39 -23.48 6.94
CA SER A 322 -6.74 -23.50 6.37
C SER A 322 -7.12 -24.87 5.79
N SER A 323 -6.25 -25.89 5.86
CA SER A 323 -6.54 -27.26 5.42
C SER A 323 -5.50 -28.30 5.89
N PRO A 324 -5.83 -29.15 6.88
CA PRO A 324 -4.99 -30.28 7.27
C PRO A 324 -4.81 -31.29 6.13
N GLY A 325 -3.63 -31.28 5.49
CA GLY A 325 -3.25 -32.23 4.44
C GLY A 325 -2.57 -31.64 3.21
N GLN A 326 -2.53 -30.32 3.05
CA GLN A 326 -1.72 -29.66 2.01
C GLN A 326 -0.28 -29.43 2.48
N SER A 327 0.64 -29.22 1.53
CA SER A 327 1.98 -28.72 1.84
C SER A 327 1.88 -27.30 2.39
N ALA A 328 2.55 -27.01 3.50
CA ALA A 328 2.40 -25.74 4.21
C ALA A 328 2.77 -24.49 3.37
N ASN A 329 3.50 -24.64 2.25
CA ASN A 329 3.88 -23.54 1.35
C ASN A 329 2.95 -23.39 0.11
N TYR A 330 1.68 -23.84 0.17
CA TYR A 330 0.74 -23.80 -0.97
C TYR A 330 -0.40 -22.78 -0.82
N TYR A 331 -0.61 -21.94 -1.83
CA TYR A 331 -1.72 -20.99 -1.94
C TYR A 331 -2.68 -21.37 -3.07
N SER A 332 -3.97 -21.08 -2.91
CA SER A 332 -5.01 -21.36 -3.92
C SER A 332 -4.79 -20.59 -5.22
N SER A 333 -4.30 -19.35 -5.09
CA SER A 333 -4.05 -18.41 -6.19
C SER A 333 -2.90 -17.47 -5.82
N VAL A 334 -2.33 -16.82 -6.84
CA VAL A 334 -1.31 -15.77 -6.65
C VAL A 334 -1.92 -14.54 -5.94
N GLU A 335 -3.23 -14.30 -6.12
CA GLU A 335 -4.01 -13.28 -5.40
C GLU A 335 -4.05 -13.56 -3.89
N GLN A 336 -4.30 -14.82 -3.49
CA GLN A 336 -4.22 -15.23 -2.08
C GLN A 336 -2.79 -15.04 -1.52
N CYS A 337 -1.76 -15.41 -2.28
CA CYS A 337 -0.37 -15.27 -1.84
C CYS A 337 0.03 -13.80 -1.59
N ILE A 338 -0.39 -12.87 -2.47
CA ILE A 338 -0.14 -11.43 -2.31
C ILE A 338 -0.94 -10.84 -1.14
N SER A 339 -2.21 -11.23 -0.97
CA SER A 339 -3.05 -10.70 0.11
C SER A 339 -2.60 -11.15 1.50
N GLU A 340 -2.20 -12.42 1.65
CA GLU A 340 -1.58 -12.95 2.88
C GLU A 340 -0.22 -12.30 3.16
N PHE A 341 0.59 -12.04 2.14
CA PHE A 341 1.86 -11.34 2.31
C PHE A 341 1.66 -9.90 2.81
N MET A 342 0.81 -9.11 2.14
CA MET A 342 0.62 -7.70 2.48
C MET A 342 -0.16 -7.52 3.79
N GLY A 343 -1.18 -8.33 4.04
CA GLY A 343 -1.95 -8.33 5.29
C GLY A 343 -1.22 -9.00 6.45
N ASN A 344 -1.12 -10.33 6.42
CA ASN A 344 -0.69 -11.15 7.58
C ASN A 344 0.82 -11.12 7.80
N TYR A 345 1.66 -10.98 6.78
CA TYR A 345 3.11 -10.85 6.98
C TYR A 345 3.55 -9.40 7.17
N MET A 346 3.25 -8.50 6.24
CA MET A 346 3.71 -7.11 6.33
C MET A 346 2.91 -6.32 7.38
N SER A 347 1.66 -5.95 7.11
CA SER A 347 0.90 -5.03 7.98
C SER A 347 0.72 -5.57 9.41
N ALA A 348 0.40 -6.86 9.57
CA ALA A 348 0.12 -7.46 10.87
C ALA A 348 1.36 -7.86 11.69
N LYS A 349 2.55 -8.03 11.08
CA LYS A 349 3.80 -8.44 11.77
C LYS A 349 4.95 -7.45 11.55
N TYR A 350 5.54 -7.42 10.36
CA TYR A 350 6.77 -6.66 10.10
C TYR A 350 6.61 -5.15 10.21
N LEU A 351 5.41 -4.63 10.01
CA LEU A 351 5.06 -3.21 10.18
C LEU A 351 4.34 -2.94 11.51
N ASN A 352 4.25 -3.92 12.43
CA ASN A 352 3.46 -3.82 13.65
C ASN A 352 4.35 -3.74 14.91
N PRO A 353 4.48 -2.58 15.58
CA PRO A 353 5.38 -2.39 16.73
C PRO A 353 5.02 -3.18 18.00
N LYS A 354 3.98 -4.02 17.99
CA LYS A 354 3.70 -5.02 19.04
C LYS A 354 4.39 -6.37 18.82
N GLN A 355 4.92 -6.63 17.63
CA GLN A 355 5.34 -7.96 17.18
C GLN A 355 6.86 -8.11 17.20
N TRP A 356 7.34 -9.34 17.44
CA TRP A 356 8.77 -9.61 17.59
C TRP A 356 9.56 -9.50 16.28
N GLN A 357 8.89 -9.54 15.12
CA GLN A 357 9.49 -9.24 13.82
C GLN A 357 9.78 -7.75 13.57
N TYR A 358 9.25 -6.84 14.40
CA TYR A 358 9.34 -5.40 14.14
C TYR A 358 10.72 -4.81 14.49
N PHE A 359 11.52 -4.55 13.47
CA PHE A 359 12.77 -3.78 13.54
C PHE A 359 12.68 -2.47 12.71
N GLY A 360 11.46 -1.95 12.53
CA GLY A 360 11.15 -0.78 11.68
C GLY A 360 10.60 -1.17 10.32
N GLY A 361 9.66 -0.39 9.79
CA GLY A 361 8.83 -0.76 8.63
C GLY A 361 9.46 -0.61 7.24
N PHE A 362 10.76 -0.86 7.07
CA PHE A 362 11.53 -0.66 5.83
C PHE A 362 12.40 -1.91 5.51
N LEU A 363 12.91 -2.04 4.27
CA LEU A 363 13.67 -3.22 3.85
C LEU A 363 14.94 -3.46 4.70
N GLY A 364 15.76 -2.41 4.83
CA GLY A 364 16.86 -2.33 5.77
C GLY A 364 18.06 -3.26 5.50
N ASN A 365 18.74 -3.63 6.58
CA ASN A 365 20.03 -4.34 6.63
C ASN A 365 20.05 -5.30 7.84
N LYS A 366 21.20 -5.86 8.23
CA LYS A 366 21.26 -6.75 9.39
C LYS A 366 21.19 -6.05 10.75
N ALA A 367 21.28 -4.71 10.79
CA ALA A 367 21.08 -3.90 12.00
C ALA A 367 19.67 -3.33 12.16
N SER A 368 18.83 -3.33 11.11
CA SER A 368 17.54 -2.62 11.10
C SER A 368 16.61 -3.07 9.97
N GLY A 369 15.30 -2.89 10.14
CA GLY A 369 14.31 -3.22 9.14
C GLY A 369 14.01 -4.72 8.99
N ILE A 370 13.25 -5.06 7.95
CA ILE A 370 12.70 -6.39 7.69
C ILE A 370 13.80 -7.47 7.58
N ASN A 371 14.95 -7.13 6.98
CA ASN A 371 16.11 -8.01 6.79
C ASN A 371 16.69 -8.60 8.10
N VAL A 372 16.43 -7.99 9.27
CA VAL A 372 16.88 -8.53 10.57
C VAL A 372 16.27 -9.90 10.87
N LYS A 373 14.99 -10.13 10.51
CA LYS A 373 14.25 -11.37 10.84
C LYS A 373 13.63 -12.11 9.63
N TYR A 374 13.62 -11.51 8.44
CA TYR A 374 12.99 -12.14 7.27
C TYR A 374 13.92 -13.11 6.51
N ALA A 375 15.18 -12.73 6.30
CA ALA A 375 16.11 -13.46 5.43
C ALA A 375 17.44 -13.78 6.13
N SER A 376 18.11 -14.84 5.72
CA SER A 376 19.48 -15.16 6.16
C SER A 376 20.56 -14.46 5.32
N ASP A 377 20.24 -14.10 4.07
CA ASP A 377 21.07 -13.28 3.19
C ASP A 377 21.27 -11.88 3.79
N PRO A 378 22.52 -11.46 4.13
CA PRO A 378 22.77 -10.16 4.75
C PRO A 378 22.40 -8.98 3.84
N TYR A 379 22.36 -9.16 2.52
CA TYR A 379 22.13 -8.12 1.52
C TYR A 379 20.75 -8.22 0.84
N TRP A 380 19.83 -9.02 1.40
CA TRP A 380 18.45 -9.17 0.93
C TRP A 380 17.74 -7.83 0.67
N GLY A 381 17.88 -6.88 1.60
CA GLY A 381 17.25 -5.56 1.50
C GLY A 381 17.80 -4.71 0.34
N GLU A 382 19.10 -4.86 0.03
CA GLU A 382 19.73 -4.19 -1.13
C GLU A 382 19.29 -4.84 -2.44
N LYS A 383 19.18 -6.18 -2.49
CA LYS A 383 18.65 -6.90 -3.66
C LYS A 383 17.21 -6.45 -3.98
N ALA A 384 16.33 -6.40 -2.98
CA ALA A 384 14.97 -5.90 -3.15
C ALA A 384 14.91 -4.41 -3.54
N ALA A 385 15.79 -3.56 -2.98
CA ALA A 385 15.89 -2.15 -3.34
C ALA A 385 16.38 -1.91 -4.79
N SER A 386 17.35 -2.70 -5.25
CA SER A 386 17.86 -2.67 -6.64
C SER A 386 16.81 -3.14 -7.66
N ILE A 387 15.96 -4.10 -7.29
CA ILE A 387 14.79 -4.48 -8.09
C ILE A 387 13.79 -3.31 -8.16
N ALA A 388 13.47 -2.67 -7.03
CA ALA A 388 12.56 -1.52 -7.01
C ALA A 388 13.06 -0.35 -7.88
N TRP A 389 14.35 -0.01 -7.72
CA TRP A 389 15.04 0.96 -8.56
C TRP A 389 14.97 0.62 -10.06
N THR A 390 15.17 -0.66 -10.41
CA THR A 390 15.11 -1.13 -11.80
C THR A 390 13.70 -1.03 -12.39
N LEU A 391 12.68 -1.36 -11.60
CA LEU A 391 11.28 -1.31 -12.02
C LEU A 391 10.74 0.12 -12.14
N ASP A 392 11.10 1.01 -11.21
CA ASP A 392 10.79 2.44 -11.29
C ASP A 392 11.48 3.08 -12.51
N GLY A 393 12.76 2.77 -12.74
CA GLY A 393 13.49 3.20 -13.93
C GLY A 393 12.84 2.76 -15.25
N LEU A 394 12.32 1.53 -15.31
CA LEU A 394 11.53 1.03 -16.44
C LEU A 394 10.14 1.70 -16.55
N GLY A 395 9.59 2.18 -15.45
CA GLY A 395 8.33 2.90 -15.35
C GLY A 395 8.43 4.43 -15.50
N GLY A 396 9.63 4.97 -15.74
CA GLY A 396 9.86 6.41 -15.95
C GLY A 396 10.38 7.19 -14.73
N ASN A 397 10.68 6.54 -13.62
CA ASN A 397 11.13 7.12 -12.34
C ASN A 397 10.05 7.97 -11.65
N ALA A 398 8.93 7.36 -11.24
CA ALA A 398 7.79 8.04 -10.62
C ALA A 398 7.74 7.92 -9.08
N ASP A 399 8.35 6.87 -8.51
CA ASP A 399 8.40 6.62 -7.07
C ASP A 399 9.74 7.06 -6.44
N ASN A 400 10.85 7.08 -7.19
CA ASN A 400 12.17 7.42 -6.63
C ASN A 400 12.27 8.91 -6.25
N GLY A 401 12.76 9.18 -5.03
CA GLY A 401 12.84 10.56 -4.51
C GLY A 401 11.47 11.23 -4.32
N ARG A 402 10.39 10.44 -4.28
CA ARG A 402 9.03 10.95 -4.05
C ARG A 402 8.86 11.45 -2.61
N TYR A 403 9.22 10.63 -1.63
CA TYR A 403 8.96 10.88 -0.21
C TYR A 403 10.20 11.37 0.57
N THR A 404 9.97 12.16 1.61
CA THR A 404 11.03 12.52 2.57
C THR A 404 11.24 11.38 3.56
N ILE A 405 12.48 10.90 3.67
CA ILE A 405 12.88 9.83 4.59
C ILE A 405 13.75 10.45 5.68
N GLY A 406 13.26 10.41 6.92
CA GLY A 406 14.05 10.68 8.11
C GLY A 406 14.70 9.40 8.64
N ILE A 407 15.91 9.48 9.16
CA ILE A 407 16.59 8.39 9.86
C ILE A 407 16.83 8.81 11.32
N LYS A 408 16.37 7.99 12.26
CA LYS A 408 16.89 7.99 13.62
C LYS A 408 18.14 7.12 13.67
N GLU A 409 19.24 7.63 14.24
CA GLU A 409 20.51 6.92 14.41
C GLU A 409 20.81 6.61 15.90
N GLY A 410 21.68 5.63 16.14
CA GLY A 410 22.12 5.20 17.47
C GLY A 410 21.14 4.24 18.18
N SER A 411 21.55 3.68 19.32
CA SER A 411 20.75 2.69 20.06
C SER A 411 19.70 3.28 21.02
N SER A 412 19.52 4.60 21.02
CA SER A 412 18.52 5.28 21.86
C SER A 412 17.09 4.99 21.40
N THR A 413 16.20 4.68 22.33
CA THR A 413 14.79 4.40 22.02
C THR A 413 13.98 5.70 22.01
N VAL A 414 13.35 6.03 20.87
CA VAL A 414 12.54 7.25 20.71
C VAL A 414 11.05 6.90 20.79
N ASN A 415 10.24 7.75 21.44
CA ASN A 415 8.78 7.60 21.51
C ASN A 415 8.13 8.16 20.23
N VAL A 416 7.28 7.37 19.58
CA VAL A 416 6.33 7.84 18.55
C VAL A 416 4.98 8.11 19.21
N ARG A 417 4.33 9.20 18.84
CA ARG A 417 3.26 9.84 19.64
C ARG A 417 2.01 10.20 18.84
N SER A 418 0.88 10.31 19.53
CA SER A 418 -0.40 10.72 18.94
C SER A 418 -0.41 12.17 18.46
N GLU A 419 0.21 13.06 19.24
CA GLU A 419 0.26 14.52 18.99
C GLU A 419 1.66 15.08 19.23
N ALA A 420 1.93 16.23 18.60
CA ALA A 420 3.17 17.02 18.64
C ALA A 420 3.47 17.66 20.01
N THR A 421 3.64 16.84 21.06
CA THR A 421 4.01 17.26 22.42
C THR A 421 4.56 16.09 23.22
N THR A 422 5.43 16.34 24.21
CA THR A 422 5.92 15.30 25.12
C THR A 422 4.84 14.76 26.09
N SER A 423 3.69 15.42 26.21
CA SER A 423 2.57 15.04 27.09
C SER A 423 1.49 14.18 26.43
N SER A 424 1.58 13.92 25.13
CA SER A 424 0.61 13.10 24.37
C SER A 424 0.82 11.60 24.59
N ALA A 425 -0.11 10.78 24.11
CA ALA A 425 0.01 9.33 24.19
C ALA A 425 1.23 8.84 23.41
N VAL A 426 2.00 7.90 23.99
CA VAL A 426 3.05 7.17 23.27
C VAL A 426 2.39 5.98 22.61
N LEU A 427 2.35 5.98 21.28
CA LEU A 427 1.72 4.93 20.47
C LEU A 427 2.61 3.69 20.43
N TYR A 428 3.90 3.91 20.17
CA TYR A 428 4.94 2.90 20.15
C TYR A 428 6.32 3.56 20.30
N LYS A 429 7.38 2.77 20.11
CA LYS A 429 8.78 3.20 20.24
C LYS A 429 9.60 2.68 19.06
N THR A 430 10.64 3.42 18.67
CA THR A 430 11.52 3.07 17.53
C THR A 430 12.49 1.91 17.80
N GLY A 431 12.48 1.33 19.00
CA GLY A 431 13.41 0.26 19.39
C GLY A 431 14.84 0.76 19.69
N SER A 432 15.70 -0.17 20.11
CA SER A 432 17.11 0.06 20.48
C SER A 432 18.11 -0.28 19.37
N HIS A 433 17.63 -0.67 18.19
CA HIS A 433 18.45 -0.95 17.02
C HIS A 433 19.01 0.32 16.37
N LEU A 434 20.11 0.19 15.62
CA LEU A 434 21.05 1.28 15.30
C LEU A 434 20.50 2.36 14.36
N THR A 435 19.61 2.01 13.43
CA THR A 435 19.02 2.92 12.45
C THR A 435 17.53 2.64 12.32
N HIS A 436 16.70 3.68 12.22
CA HIS A 436 15.25 3.54 12.09
C HIS A 436 14.71 4.60 11.14
N ALA A 437 14.29 4.19 9.94
CA ALA A 437 13.69 5.09 8.97
C ALA A 437 12.24 5.44 9.31
N VAL A 438 11.84 6.68 9.04
CA VAL A 438 10.47 7.18 9.18
C VAL A 438 10.07 7.97 7.93
N LEU A 439 8.82 7.83 7.49
CA LEU A 439 8.27 8.57 6.35
C LEU A 439 7.82 9.93 6.87
N ILE A 440 8.58 10.99 6.58
CA ILE A 440 8.25 12.36 6.99
C ILE A 440 7.22 12.91 6.01
N LEU A 441 6.03 13.25 6.52
CA LEU A 441 4.93 13.80 5.73
C LEU A 441 5.14 15.31 5.47
N SER A 442 5.72 16.04 6.42
CA SER A 442 6.19 17.42 6.23
C SER A 442 7.44 17.68 7.06
N THR A 443 8.39 18.41 6.49
CA THR A 443 9.62 18.86 7.14
C THR A 443 9.41 20.08 8.04
N GLU A 444 8.23 20.72 8.01
CA GLU A 444 7.86 21.71 9.01
C GLU A 444 7.55 21.03 10.36
N THR A 445 8.26 21.41 11.41
CA THR A 445 8.11 20.78 12.74
C THR A 445 7.01 21.45 13.57
N GLU A 446 5.99 20.70 13.98
CA GLU A 446 5.03 21.14 14.99
C GLU A 446 5.65 20.96 16.38
N ASN A 447 5.86 22.04 17.14
CA ASN A 447 6.47 22.03 18.49
C ASN A 447 7.81 21.26 18.63
N GLY A 448 8.61 21.12 17.56
CA GLY A 448 9.84 20.31 17.55
C GLY A 448 9.63 18.82 17.24
N PHE A 449 8.47 18.46 16.69
CA PHE A 449 8.16 17.12 16.18
C PHE A 449 7.93 17.15 14.67
N TYR A 450 8.48 16.16 13.96
CA TYR A 450 8.04 15.85 12.59
C TYR A 450 6.71 15.09 12.64
N ARG A 451 5.81 15.42 11.71
CA ARG A 451 4.62 14.61 11.40
C ARG A 451 5.05 13.48 10.46
N ILE A 452 4.82 12.24 10.88
CA ILE A 452 5.25 11.04 10.16
C ILE A 452 4.08 10.11 9.88
N GLN A 453 4.21 9.29 8.85
CA GLN A 453 3.35 8.12 8.66
C GLN A 453 3.63 7.11 9.78
N SER A 454 2.58 6.49 10.34
CA SER A 454 2.71 5.50 11.42
C SER A 454 3.00 4.11 10.85
N ASP A 455 4.07 3.45 11.28
CA ASP A 455 4.32 2.04 10.92
C ASP A 455 3.15 1.15 11.35
N GLY A 456 2.74 1.26 12.62
CA GLY A 456 1.66 0.47 13.17
C GLY A 456 0.28 1.06 12.89
N VAL A 457 -0.70 0.18 12.65
CA VAL A 457 -2.13 0.54 12.58
C VAL A 457 -2.58 1.14 13.92
N LEU A 458 -3.23 2.30 13.88
CA LEU A 458 -3.77 3.01 15.05
C LEU A 458 -5.27 2.73 15.23
N ASN A 459 -5.79 2.96 16.43
CA ASN A 459 -7.24 3.12 16.62
C ASN A 459 -7.74 4.47 16.06
N ALA A 460 -9.06 4.60 15.87
CA ALA A 460 -9.67 5.81 15.30
C ALA A 460 -9.36 7.09 16.10
N GLU A 461 -9.19 6.97 17.42
CA GLU A 461 -8.82 8.09 18.30
C GLU A 461 -7.31 8.38 18.31
N ARG A 462 -6.53 7.73 17.42
CA ARG A 462 -5.06 7.79 17.29
C ARG A 462 -4.34 7.80 18.64
N SER A 463 -4.80 6.99 19.59
CA SER A 463 -4.35 6.98 20.99
C SER A 463 -3.64 5.69 21.41
N SER A 464 -3.74 4.64 20.60
CA SER A 464 -3.01 3.38 20.76
C SER A 464 -2.91 2.63 19.43
N LEU A 465 -2.01 1.64 19.35
CA LEU A 465 -2.00 0.68 18.26
C LEU A 465 -3.27 -0.20 18.29
N ALA A 466 -3.92 -0.38 17.15
CA ALA A 466 -5.09 -1.26 16.99
C ALA A 466 -4.72 -2.76 17.08
N SER A 467 -5.74 -3.61 16.91
CA SER A 467 -5.61 -5.03 16.57
C SER A 467 -6.00 -5.32 15.12
N ALA A 468 -6.37 -4.29 14.35
CA ALA A 468 -6.63 -4.37 12.92
C ALA A 468 -5.32 -4.46 12.12
N TRP A 469 -5.46 -4.80 10.84
CA TRP A 469 -4.38 -5.02 9.87
C TRP A 469 -4.63 -4.28 8.54
N GLU A 470 -5.88 -3.90 8.28
CA GLU A 470 -6.26 -2.85 7.33
C GLU A 470 -5.62 -1.52 7.74
N TYR A 471 -5.34 -0.64 6.76
CA TYR A 471 -4.58 0.57 7.00
C TYR A 471 -5.03 1.70 6.07
N ASP A 472 -5.38 2.84 6.67
CA ASP A 472 -5.85 4.04 6.01
C ASP A 472 -4.75 5.11 6.04
N PHE A 473 -4.20 5.49 4.89
CA PHE A 473 -3.02 6.37 4.85
C PHE A 473 -3.28 7.75 5.46
N ASP A 474 -4.47 8.30 5.23
CA ASP A 474 -4.83 9.67 5.56
C ASP A 474 -4.99 9.88 7.08
N SER A 475 -5.48 8.85 7.80
CA SER A 475 -5.64 8.86 9.25
C SER A 475 -4.47 8.25 10.04
N MET A 476 -3.70 7.32 9.46
CA MET A 476 -2.64 6.59 10.19
C MET A 476 -1.31 7.37 10.27
N TYR A 477 -1.36 8.59 10.81
CA TYR A 477 -0.19 9.44 11.06
C TYR A 477 0.08 9.66 12.56
N ALA A 478 1.35 9.92 12.87
CA ALA A 478 1.89 10.08 14.21
C ALA A 478 2.98 11.18 14.23
N TYR A 479 3.60 11.39 15.40
CA TYR A 479 4.64 12.40 15.59
C TYR A 479 5.90 11.82 16.25
N ILE A 480 7.08 12.26 15.79
CA ILE A 480 8.40 11.91 16.36
C ILE A 480 9.23 13.17 16.57
N SER A 481 10.03 13.22 17.65
CA SER A 481 10.83 14.41 17.97
C SER A 481 11.97 14.59 16.96
N ALA A 482 12.09 15.80 16.40
CA ALA A 482 13.08 16.14 15.37
C ALA A 482 14.52 16.07 15.90
N ASP A 483 14.73 16.29 17.21
CA ASP A 483 16.03 16.19 17.89
C ASP A 483 16.74 14.83 17.71
N TYR A 484 16.02 13.79 17.26
CA TYR A 484 16.50 12.42 17.09
C TYR A 484 16.45 11.91 15.63
N VAL A 485 16.07 12.75 14.66
CA VAL A 485 15.83 12.32 13.27
C VAL A 485 16.55 13.25 12.29
N SER A 486 17.53 12.73 11.55
CA SER A 486 18.16 13.43 10.43
C SER A 486 17.37 13.18 9.14
N VAL A 487 17.20 14.19 8.29
CA VAL A 487 16.61 14.01 6.95
C VAL A 487 17.68 13.46 6.02
N ALA A 488 17.53 12.20 5.57
CA ALA A 488 18.52 11.53 4.73
C ALA A 488 18.16 11.57 3.23
N ASN A 489 16.87 11.59 2.91
CA ASN A 489 16.36 11.84 1.56
C ASN A 489 15.25 12.88 1.64
N THR A 490 15.31 13.95 0.84
CA THR A 490 14.24 14.95 0.72
C THR A 490 13.32 14.58 -0.43
N GLY A 491 12.01 14.51 -0.16
CA GLY A 491 10.99 14.18 -1.15
C GLY A 491 10.67 15.31 -2.12
N THR A 492 9.99 14.96 -3.20
CA THR A 492 9.39 15.89 -4.17
C THR A 492 7.91 16.17 -3.87
N VAL A 493 7.28 15.39 -2.99
CA VAL A 493 6.02 15.76 -2.34
C VAL A 493 6.23 15.91 -0.83
N GLU A 494 5.70 17.00 -0.29
CA GLU A 494 5.28 17.07 1.10
C GLU A 494 3.75 16.95 1.14
N GLU A 495 3.25 16.25 2.15
CA GLU A 495 1.83 16.19 2.45
C GLU A 495 1.54 17.20 3.57
N PRO A 496 0.85 18.33 3.28
CA PRO A 496 0.53 19.33 4.30
C PRO A 496 -0.33 18.70 5.39
N LYS A 497 -0.29 19.27 6.61
CA LYS A 497 -1.16 18.84 7.70
C LYS A 497 -2.63 18.92 7.22
N PRO A 498 -3.42 17.82 7.29
CA PRO A 498 -4.84 17.85 6.95
C PRO A 498 -5.53 18.96 7.73
N ALA A 499 -6.30 19.79 7.02
CA ALA A 499 -6.93 20.95 7.61
C ALA A 499 -8.01 20.51 8.63
N GLU A 500 -7.87 20.95 9.87
CA GLU A 500 -8.72 20.56 10.99
C GLU A 500 -10.10 21.22 10.84
N LEU A 501 -11.18 20.51 11.15
CA LEU A 501 -12.55 21.03 11.07
C LEU A 501 -12.79 22.08 12.17
N THR A 502 -12.97 23.35 11.78
CA THR A 502 -13.11 24.48 12.70
C THR A 502 -14.55 24.95 12.89
N GLY A 503 -15.44 24.69 11.92
CA GLY A 503 -16.84 25.10 11.98
C GLY A 503 -17.68 24.65 10.80
N ILE A 504 -18.98 24.96 10.85
CA ILE A 504 -19.90 24.92 9.70
C ILE A 504 -20.68 26.23 9.62
N THR A 505 -20.99 26.66 8.40
CA THR A 505 -21.90 27.76 8.11
C THR A 505 -23.07 27.24 7.28
N ILE A 506 -24.30 27.60 7.66
CA ILE A 506 -25.50 27.36 6.83
C ILE A 506 -25.51 28.43 5.73
N ALA A 507 -24.92 28.11 4.58
CA ALA A 507 -24.78 29.02 3.43
C ALA A 507 -26.14 29.34 2.78
N GLN A 508 -27.09 28.41 2.85
CA GLN A 508 -28.49 28.65 2.45
C GLN A 508 -29.42 27.98 3.47
N ALA A 509 -30.40 28.73 3.98
CA ALA A 509 -31.46 28.20 4.84
C ALA A 509 -32.44 27.29 4.05
N PRO A 510 -33.07 26.29 4.68
CA PRO A 510 -34.04 25.40 4.03
C PRO A 510 -35.26 26.16 3.52
N ALA A 511 -35.94 25.58 2.54
CA ALA A 511 -37.16 26.13 1.97
C ALA A 511 -38.30 26.26 3.00
N LYS A 512 -38.31 25.41 4.04
CA LYS A 512 -39.27 25.46 5.15
C LYS A 512 -38.60 25.87 6.45
N THR A 513 -38.90 27.09 6.90
CA THR A 513 -38.48 27.65 8.21
C THR A 513 -39.66 27.92 9.15
N VAL A 514 -40.90 27.74 8.68
CA VAL A 514 -42.13 27.87 9.47
C VAL A 514 -42.87 26.54 9.48
N TYR A 515 -43.28 26.11 10.68
CA TYR A 515 -43.86 24.81 10.96
C TYR A 515 -45.09 24.94 11.86
N THR A 516 -45.86 23.86 11.93
CA THR A 516 -46.88 23.62 12.96
C THR A 516 -46.38 22.56 13.94
N GLU A 517 -46.78 22.67 15.19
CA GLU A 517 -46.51 21.69 16.23
C GLU A 517 -46.95 20.28 15.82
N GLY A 518 -46.04 19.31 15.97
CA GLY A 518 -46.20 17.93 15.48
C GLY A 518 -45.57 17.67 14.11
N GLU A 519 -45.18 18.69 13.34
CA GLU A 519 -44.43 18.49 12.09
C GLU A 519 -42.95 18.16 12.36
N THR A 520 -42.37 17.26 11.58
CA THR A 520 -40.92 17.00 11.55
C THR A 520 -40.17 18.07 10.73
N PRO A 521 -38.89 18.33 11.02
CA PRO A 521 -38.04 19.20 10.18
C PRO A 521 -37.98 18.79 8.72
N ASP A 522 -38.00 19.79 7.83
CA ASP A 522 -37.79 19.65 6.39
C ASP A 522 -36.62 20.55 5.97
N MET A 523 -35.46 19.94 5.76
CA MET A 523 -34.23 20.64 5.37
C MET A 523 -34.07 20.79 3.84
N THR A 524 -35.11 20.52 3.05
CA THR A 524 -35.04 20.61 1.58
C THR A 524 -34.60 22.01 1.13
N GLY A 525 -33.54 22.07 0.32
CA GLY A 525 -32.99 23.32 -0.20
C GLY A 525 -32.05 24.08 0.75
N MET A 526 -31.70 23.50 1.91
CA MET A 526 -30.57 23.98 2.73
C MET A 526 -29.24 23.74 1.99
N GLN A 527 -28.23 24.57 2.26
CA GLN A 527 -26.84 24.30 1.93
C GLN A 527 -25.96 24.58 3.17
N VAL A 528 -25.01 23.69 3.46
CA VAL A 528 -24.11 23.79 4.61
C VAL A 528 -22.66 23.58 4.17
N THR A 529 -21.80 24.48 4.61
CA THR A 529 -20.39 24.55 4.24
C THR A 529 -19.52 24.36 5.47
N ALA A 530 -18.64 23.35 5.47
CA ALA A 530 -17.61 23.15 6.48
C ALA A 530 -16.44 24.10 6.26
N GLN A 531 -15.81 24.54 7.36
CA GLN A 531 -14.71 25.50 7.38
C GLN A 531 -13.49 24.88 8.08
N PHE A 532 -12.32 24.96 7.47
CA PHE A 532 -11.12 24.27 7.95
C PHE A 532 -9.98 25.21 8.36
N SER A 533 -9.01 24.69 9.12
CA SER A 533 -7.94 25.46 9.76
C SER A 533 -6.96 26.15 8.80
N ASP A 534 -6.91 25.72 7.54
CA ASP A 534 -6.13 26.34 6.46
C ASP A 534 -6.89 27.47 5.74
N GLY A 535 -8.16 27.71 6.10
CA GLY A 535 -9.06 28.66 5.46
C GLY A 535 -9.81 28.12 4.24
N THR A 536 -9.74 26.81 3.96
CA THR A 536 -10.59 26.17 2.95
C THR A 536 -12.01 25.96 3.44
N GLU A 537 -12.93 25.85 2.47
CA GLU A 537 -14.35 25.58 2.70
C GLU A 537 -14.81 24.43 1.79
N THR A 538 -15.79 23.63 2.24
CA THR A 538 -16.32 22.49 1.47
C THR A 538 -17.82 22.31 1.71
N ASP A 539 -18.58 22.01 0.66
CA ASP A 539 -20.00 21.63 0.79
C ASP A 539 -20.13 20.27 1.48
N VAL A 540 -20.86 20.25 2.60
CA VAL A 540 -21.12 19.04 3.41
C VAL A 540 -22.63 18.79 3.59
N THR A 541 -23.46 19.41 2.73
CA THR A 541 -24.93 19.39 2.83
C THR A 541 -25.53 17.98 2.85
N ALA A 542 -24.87 17.00 2.23
CA ALA A 542 -25.30 15.60 2.24
C ALA A 542 -25.00 14.85 3.56
N ASP A 543 -24.03 15.33 4.33
CA ASP A 543 -23.41 14.62 5.46
C ASP A 543 -23.76 15.25 6.83
N VAL A 544 -24.57 16.31 6.85
CA VAL A 544 -25.04 16.93 8.09
C VAL A 544 -26.12 16.11 8.79
N THR A 545 -26.08 16.17 10.11
CA THR A 545 -27.09 15.60 11.02
C THR A 545 -27.92 16.71 11.66
N TYR A 546 -29.20 16.45 11.90
CA TYR A 546 -30.13 17.36 12.57
C TYR A 546 -31.26 16.55 13.23
N PRO A 547 -31.97 17.10 14.24
CA PRO A 547 -33.12 16.45 14.84
C PRO A 547 -34.18 16.04 13.81
N THR A 548 -34.64 14.79 13.85
CA THR A 548 -35.70 14.26 12.97
C THR A 548 -37.07 14.14 13.66
N GLU A 549 -37.12 14.40 14.97
CA GLU A 549 -38.33 14.29 15.79
C GLU A 549 -39.34 15.40 15.51
N ALA A 550 -40.61 15.16 15.86
CA ALA A 550 -41.69 16.13 15.73
C ALA A 550 -41.43 17.40 16.58
N LEU A 551 -41.54 18.57 15.95
CA LEU A 551 -41.28 19.86 16.57
C LEU A 551 -42.39 20.26 17.54
N THR A 552 -42.02 20.81 18.71
CA THR A 552 -42.94 21.30 19.73
C THR A 552 -43.14 22.81 19.63
N ALA A 553 -44.31 23.31 20.04
CA ALA A 553 -44.60 24.74 20.03
C ALA A 553 -43.58 25.51 20.88
N GLY A 554 -43.04 26.59 20.31
CA GLY A 554 -41.98 27.39 20.94
C GLY A 554 -40.54 26.93 20.64
N THR A 555 -40.34 25.90 19.81
CA THR A 555 -39.01 25.65 19.21
C THR A 555 -38.66 26.79 18.25
N THR A 556 -37.45 27.35 18.38
CA THR A 556 -36.98 28.54 17.64
C THR A 556 -35.72 28.31 16.81
N VAL A 557 -35.01 27.20 17.05
CA VAL A 557 -33.83 26.78 16.30
C VAL A 557 -33.85 25.28 16.07
N ILE A 558 -33.21 24.83 15.00
CA ILE A 558 -32.86 23.43 14.75
C ILE A 558 -31.35 23.39 14.58
N THR A 559 -30.66 22.73 15.52
CA THR A 559 -29.20 22.60 15.49
C THR A 559 -28.80 21.58 14.42
N VAL A 560 -28.12 22.07 13.39
CA VAL A 560 -27.48 21.25 12.35
C VAL A 560 -26.04 20.97 12.82
N SER A 561 -25.55 19.74 12.65
CA SER A 561 -24.21 19.34 13.10
C SER A 561 -23.49 18.47 12.07
N TYR A 562 -22.19 18.74 11.88
CA TYR A 562 -21.30 17.96 11.03
C TYR A 562 -20.17 17.39 11.89
N THR A 563 -19.75 16.16 11.58
CA THR A 563 -18.65 15.49 12.29
C THR A 563 -17.64 14.97 11.27
N LYS A 564 -16.37 15.34 11.44
CA LYS A 564 -15.25 14.81 10.67
C LYS A 564 -14.08 14.56 11.60
N ASP A 565 -13.35 13.47 11.41
CA ASP A 565 -12.11 13.16 12.13
C ASP A 565 -12.28 13.17 13.68
N GLY A 566 -13.48 12.82 14.17
CA GLY A 566 -13.87 12.84 15.58
C GLY A 566 -14.28 14.21 16.14
N VAL A 567 -14.12 15.29 15.36
CA VAL A 567 -14.53 16.65 15.72
C VAL A 567 -15.95 16.92 15.24
N THR A 568 -16.87 17.22 16.16
CA THR A 568 -18.23 17.67 15.85
C THR A 568 -18.34 19.20 15.98
N VAL A 569 -18.91 19.84 14.96
CA VAL A 569 -19.23 21.28 14.93
C VAL A 569 -20.70 21.47 14.55
N SER A 570 -21.31 22.57 15.03
CA SER A 570 -22.76 22.80 14.90
C SER A 570 -23.09 24.24 14.53
N ALA A 571 -24.21 24.43 13.83
CA ALA A 571 -24.82 25.72 13.50
C ALA A 571 -26.35 25.66 13.65
N ASP A 572 -26.95 26.71 14.19
CA ASP A 572 -28.40 26.75 14.46
C ASP A 572 -29.19 27.36 13.29
N GLN A 573 -30.06 26.56 12.67
CA GLN A 573 -31.05 27.06 11.72
C GLN A 573 -32.24 27.65 12.47
N ALA A 574 -32.46 28.96 12.38
CA ALA A 574 -33.62 29.61 12.97
C ALA A 574 -34.94 29.14 12.32
N VAL A 575 -35.95 28.85 13.13
CA VAL A 575 -37.30 28.42 12.70
C VAL A 575 -38.41 29.05 13.54
N THR A 576 -39.66 28.87 13.13
CA THR A 576 -40.85 29.24 13.91
C THR A 576 -41.84 28.08 13.92
N VAL A 577 -42.21 27.60 15.11
CA VAL A 577 -43.18 26.50 15.28
C VAL A 577 -44.44 27.02 15.96
N ASN A 578 -45.53 27.07 15.19
CA ASN A 578 -46.85 27.52 15.64
C ASN A 578 -47.54 26.38 16.40
N ALA A 579 -48.29 26.69 17.46
CA ALA A 579 -49.11 25.68 18.15
C ALA A 579 -50.20 25.11 17.22
N ALA A 580 -50.55 23.84 17.38
CA ALA A 580 -51.57 23.20 16.57
C ALA A 580 -52.97 23.80 16.85
N GLU A 581 -53.75 24.07 15.80
CA GLU A 581 -55.13 24.53 15.96
C GLU A 581 -56.00 23.41 16.55
N VAL A 582 -56.55 23.64 17.74
CA VAL A 582 -57.45 22.70 18.40
C VAL A 582 -58.80 22.69 17.66
N PRO A 583 -59.29 21.53 17.18
CA PRO A 583 -60.59 21.47 16.51
C PRO A 583 -61.71 21.94 17.45
N VAL A 584 -62.51 22.91 16.98
CA VAL A 584 -63.74 23.31 17.66
C VAL A 584 -64.83 22.33 17.27
N GLU A 585 -65.23 21.45 18.19
CA GLU A 585 -66.40 20.60 17.99
C GLU A 585 -67.67 21.46 17.90
N GLU A 586 -68.36 21.44 16.76
CA GLU A 586 -69.71 22.01 16.63
C GLU A 586 -70.75 21.10 17.32
N PRO A 587 -71.76 21.67 18.01
CA PRO A 587 -72.71 20.88 18.79
C PRO A 587 -73.81 20.23 17.93
N ASP A 588 -74.02 18.93 18.12
CA ASP A 588 -75.12 18.14 17.54
C ASP A 588 -76.50 18.81 17.70
N THR A 589 -77.27 18.91 16.61
CA THR A 589 -78.73 18.99 16.65
C THR A 589 -79.38 18.20 15.49
N PRO A 590 -80.59 17.63 15.65
CA PRO A 590 -80.97 16.46 14.84
C PRO A 590 -82.22 16.62 13.95
N GLY A 591 -82.06 16.31 12.66
CA GLY A 591 -82.98 15.57 11.78
C GLY A 591 -84.41 16.06 11.47
N GLU A 592 -84.78 16.06 10.17
CA GLU A 592 -86.10 15.65 9.66
C GLU A 592 -86.03 15.30 8.15
N ASP A 593 -86.98 14.50 7.65
CA ASP A 593 -87.06 14.02 6.25
C ASP A 593 -87.83 14.99 5.31
N ALA A 594 -87.50 15.02 4.00
CA ALA A 594 -88.49 15.06 2.88
C ALA A 594 -87.87 15.15 1.44
N ASP A 595 -87.91 14.01 0.74
CA ASP A 595 -88.33 13.70 -0.65
C ASP A 595 -88.38 14.75 -1.83
N ALA A 596 -88.28 14.18 -3.05
CA ALA A 596 -88.85 14.62 -4.35
C ALA A 596 -88.29 15.85 -5.15
N ALA A 597 -87.40 15.53 -6.10
CA ALA A 597 -87.43 15.82 -7.55
C ALA A 597 -87.99 17.13 -8.16
N GLU A 598 -87.23 17.74 -9.09
CA GLU A 598 -87.52 17.63 -10.55
C GLU A 598 -86.31 18.03 -11.43
N GLU A 599 -86.29 17.57 -12.69
CA GLU A 599 -85.36 17.92 -13.78
C GLU A 599 -86.21 18.44 -14.98
N PRO A 600 -85.69 19.24 -15.94
CA PRO A 600 -84.95 18.62 -17.05
C PRO A 600 -83.88 19.47 -17.76
N ALA A 601 -83.10 18.76 -18.58
CA ALA A 601 -82.19 19.15 -19.67
C ALA A 601 -82.44 20.43 -20.52
N ASP A 602 -81.35 20.93 -21.13
CA ASP A 602 -81.24 21.02 -22.60
C ASP A 602 -79.76 21.07 -23.10
N GLU A 603 -79.53 20.66 -24.36
CA GLU A 603 -78.26 20.64 -25.14
C GLU A 603 -78.54 21.31 -26.52
N PRO A 604 -77.72 21.31 -27.62
CA PRO A 604 -76.32 20.87 -27.87
C PRO A 604 -75.45 21.87 -28.72
N ALA A 605 -74.25 21.43 -29.14
CA ALA A 605 -73.59 21.65 -30.46
C ALA A 605 -73.21 23.08 -30.97
N ALA A 606 -72.24 23.29 -31.90
CA ALA A 606 -71.07 22.53 -32.40
C ALA A 606 -70.23 23.43 -33.39
N GLU A 607 -69.26 22.81 -34.09
CA GLU A 607 -68.57 23.21 -35.35
C GLU A 607 -67.19 23.91 -35.29
N GLU A 608 -66.19 23.23 -35.87
CA GLU A 608 -65.01 23.81 -36.57
C GLU A 608 -65.39 24.11 -38.04
N PRO A 609 -64.55 24.82 -38.83
CA PRO A 609 -63.57 24.07 -39.63
C PRO A 609 -62.21 24.78 -39.84
N ALA A 610 -61.26 24.06 -40.43
CA ALA A 610 -59.95 24.56 -40.89
C ALA A 610 -59.98 24.98 -42.39
N ASP A 611 -58.95 25.73 -42.82
CA ASP A 611 -58.22 25.43 -44.07
C ASP A 611 -56.88 26.21 -44.17
N GLU A 612 -55.96 25.69 -45.00
CA GLU A 612 -54.64 26.26 -45.34
C GLU A 612 -54.73 27.07 -46.67
N PRO A 613 -53.74 27.29 -47.60
CA PRO A 613 -52.34 26.80 -47.73
C PRO A 613 -51.25 27.82 -48.23
N THR A 614 -49.95 27.42 -48.15
CA THR A 614 -48.81 27.71 -49.10
C THR A 614 -48.41 29.15 -49.54
N ALA A 615 -47.21 29.44 -50.08
CA ALA A 615 -45.81 28.93 -50.00
C ALA A 615 -44.91 29.76 -50.95
N GLU A 616 -43.57 29.79 -50.76
CA GLU A 616 -42.54 29.83 -51.84
C GLU A 616 -41.09 29.63 -51.28
N GLU A 617 -40.07 29.53 -52.17
CA GLU A 617 -38.78 28.81 -52.04
C GLU A 617 -37.58 29.63 -52.62
N PRO A 618 -36.31 29.15 -52.78
CA PRO A 618 -35.46 28.18 -52.06
C PRO A 618 -33.98 28.71 -51.85
N ALA A 619 -32.96 27.81 -51.88
CA ALA A 619 -31.49 28.02 -51.75
C ALA A 619 -30.79 28.47 -53.09
N ASP A 620 -29.46 28.49 -53.34
CA ASP A 620 -28.30 27.73 -52.82
C ASP A 620 -26.90 28.31 -53.26
N ASP A 621 -25.81 27.64 -52.86
CA ASP A 621 -24.45 27.54 -53.47
C ASP A 621 -23.33 28.59 -53.19
N THR A 622 -22.11 28.30 -53.70
CA THR A 622 -20.78 28.56 -53.12
C THR A 622 -19.68 28.88 -54.18
N THR A 623 -18.39 28.75 -53.82
CA THR A 623 -17.13 28.82 -54.64
C THR A 623 -16.42 30.20 -54.77
N ALA A 624 -15.24 30.24 -55.41
CA ALA A 624 -14.11 31.12 -55.03
C ALA A 624 -13.28 31.74 -56.20
N GLU A 625 -12.24 32.53 -55.81
CA GLU A 625 -11.14 33.17 -56.59
C GLU A 625 -11.28 34.65 -57.08
N LYS A 626 -10.55 35.57 -56.39
CA LYS A 626 -9.45 36.48 -56.86
C LYS A 626 -9.50 37.07 -58.32
N PRO A 627 -9.22 38.39 -58.63
CA PRO A 627 -8.11 39.24 -58.11
C PRO A 627 -8.31 40.80 -57.95
N SER A 628 -7.29 41.46 -57.36
CA SER A 628 -6.86 42.90 -57.55
C SER A 628 -7.74 44.05 -56.99
N SER A 629 -7.22 45.27 -56.70
CA SER A 629 -5.84 45.85 -56.84
C SER A 629 -5.49 46.96 -55.83
N ASP A 630 -4.21 47.36 -55.85
CA ASP A 630 -3.59 48.67 -55.46
C ASP A 630 -3.10 48.94 -54.02
N ILE A 631 -1.87 49.50 -53.95
CA ILE A 631 -0.92 49.57 -52.82
C ILE A 631 -0.08 50.86 -53.03
N PRO A 632 0.06 51.79 -52.06
CA PRO A 632 1.04 51.69 -50.95
C PRO A 632 0.47 52.25 -49.61
N SER A 633 1.18 52.59 -48.52
CA SER A 633 2.60 52.73 -48.13
C SER A 633 2.66 52.77 -46.59
N SER A 634 3.74 52.55 -45.83
CA SER A 634 5.01 51.79 -45.90
C SER A 634 5.64 51.89 -44.47
N GLU A 635 6.79 51.33 -44.05
CA GLU A 635 7.94 50.67 -44.71
C GLU A 635 8.61 49.66 -43.70
N GLN A 636 9.85 49.20 -43.95
CA GLN A 636 10.65 48.30 -43.08
C GLN A 636 12.16 48.73 -43.17
N PRO A 637 13.22 48.07 -42.61
CA PRO A 637 13.41 46.62 -42.33
C PRO A 637 14.21 46.25 -41.01
N SER A 638 14.20 44.98 -40.54
CA SER A 638 15.33 43.97 -40.49
C SER A 638 16.53 44.23 -39.55
N THR A 639 17.23 43.26 -38.94
CA THR A 639 17.02 41.83 -38.52
C THR A 639 18.22 41.39 -37.62
N ASP A 640 18.15 40.18 -37.04
CA ASP A 640 19.28 39.29 -36.64
C ASP A 640 20.07 39.49 -35.31
N GLU A 641 20.53 38.34 -34.80
CA GLU A 641 21.49 38.04 -33.71
C GLU A 641 22.97 38.32 -34.12
N PRO A 642 24.05 38.21 -33.27
CA PRO A 642 24.23 37.30 -32.12
C PRO A 642 25.11 37.77 -30.91
N ALA A 643 25.27 36.85 -29.94
CA ALA A 643 26.42 36.52 -29.05
C ALA A 643 27.48 37.55 -28.55
N ALA A 644 27.72 37.49 -27.22
CA ALA A 644 28.96 37.59 -26.42
C ALA A 644 30.09 38.62 -26.73
N ASP A 645 30.51 39.40 -25.72
CA ASP A 645 31.75 39.18 -24.92
C ASP A 645 31.82 40.14 -23.68
N GLU A 646 32.80 39.97 -22.78
CA GLU A 646 33.09 40.82 -21.59
C GLU A 646 34.01 42.04 -21.93
N PRO A 647 34.06 43.14 -21.13
CA PRO A 647 35.06 43.23 -20.04
C PRO A 647 34.69 44.16 -18.84
N ALA A 648 35.64 44.41 -17.93
CA ALA A 648 35.39 44.85 -16.54
C ALA A 648 35.85 46.28 -16.11
N ALA A 649 35.39 46.66 -14.89
CA ALA A 649 35.97 47.56 -13.88
C ALA A 649 36.01 49.11 -14.06
N ASP A 650 35.40 49.84 -13.10
CA ASP A 650 36.13 50.49 -11.97
C ASP A 650 35.16 50.83 -10.79
N SER A 651 35.63 51.54 -9.76
CA SER A 651 35.23 51.39 -8.34
C SER A 651 34.62 52.64 -7.69
N THR A 652 33.84 52.51 -6.59
CA THR A 652 33.96 53.39 -5.38
C THR A 652 33.13 52.94 -4.13
N VAL A 653 33.78 52.13 -3.29
CA VAL A 653 33.75 52.03 -1.80
C VAL A 653 32.74 52.86 -0.96
N THR A 654 32.02 52.21 -0.02
CA THR A 654 32.06 52.55 1.44
C THR A 654 31.39 51.51 2.39
N GLU A 655 32.16 51.08 3.41
CA GLU A 655 31.79 50.65 4.78
C GLU A 655 30.66 49.64 5.12
N LYS A 656 31.06 48.49 5.68
CA LYS A 656 30.39 47.84 6.84
C LYS A 656 31.43 47.03 7.65
N PRO A 657 31.45 47.09 9.00
CA PRO A 657 32.52 46.50 9.82
C PRO A 657 32.35 45.00 10.16
N SER A 658 33.46 44.40 10.62
CA SER A 658 33.58 43.02 11.12
C SER A 658 33.33 42.93 12.63
N VAL A 659 32.81 41.79 13.13
CA VAL A 659 32.68 41.45 14.57
C VAL A 659 32.87 39.93 14.81
N ASP A 660 33.93 39.61 15.54
CA ASP A 660 34.19 38.55 16.53
C ASP A 660 33.53 37.15 16.49
N THR A 661 34.41 36.14 16.60
CA THR A 661 34.11 34.76 17.06
C THR A 661 34.62 34.55 18.50
N PRO A 662 33.81 33.99 19.42
CA PRO A 662 34.33 33.31 20.62
C PRO A 662 33.59 31.98 20.96
N ALA A 663 34.10 31.02 21.75
CA ALA A 663 35.47 30.68 22.17
C ALA A 663 35.44 29.26 22.81
N GLU A 664 36.60 28.65 23.06
CA GLU A 664 36.79 27.23 23.44
C GLU A 664 36.28 26.78 24.82
N LYS A 665 36.17 25.45 24.99
CA LYS A 665 36.55 24.75 26.23
C LYS A 665 37.01 23.29 25.92
N PRO A 666 37.75 22.58 26.80
CA PRO A 666 39.16 22.33 26.50
C PRO A 666 39.56 20.84 26.47
N SER A 667 40.62 20.54 25.71
CA SER A 667 41.38 19.28 25.83
C SER A 667 42.54 19.42 26.83
N ALA A 668 43.25 18.33 27.13
CA ALA A 668 44.31 18.28 28.14
C ALA A 668 45.68 17.87 27.55
N ASP A 669 46.75 18.55 28.00
CA ASP A 669 48.14 18.30 27.58
C ASP A 669 48.73 16.98 28.11
N VAL A 670 49.38 16.21 27.22
CA VAL A 670 50.61 15.43 27.45
C VAL A 670 51.39 15.40 26.10
N PRO A 671 52.72 15.56 26.05
CA PRO A 671 53.43 15.90 24.80
C PRO A 671 53.86 14.69 23.95
N ALA A 672 54.22 14.97 22.69
CA ALA A 672 54.86 14.03 21.77
C ALA A 672 56.40 14.15 21.78
N ASP A 673 57.07 13.03 21.54
CA ASP A 673 58.48 12.95 21.12
C ASP A 673 58.51 12.42 19.66
N GLU A 674 59.34 13.03 18.79
CA GLU A 674 59.63 12.49 17.45
C GLU A 674 60.63 11.31 17.53
N PRO A 675 60.75 10.48 16.48
CA PRO A 675 61.86 10.77 15.55
C PRO A 675 61.57 10.51 14.06
N THR A 676 62.03 11.47 13.24
CA THR A 676 62.60 11.35 11.88
C THR A 676 62.51 10.01 11.12
N ALA A 677 62.02 10.08 9.87
CA ALA A 677 62.15 9.03 8.86
C ALA A 677 63.51 9.02 8.15
N GLU A 678 63.87 7.88 7.53
CA GLU A 678 64.91 7.77 6.49
C GLU A 678 64.29 7.23 5.18
N GLU A 679 64.77 7.73 4.05
CA GLU A 679 64.44 7.33 2.67
C GLU A 679 65.34 6.14 2.24
N PRO A 680 65.01 5.37 1.16
CA PRO A 680 65.57 5.74 -0.15
C PRO A 680 64.82 5.28 -1.43
N ALA A 681 65.02 6.06 -2.50
CA ALA A 681 65.29 5.66 -3.90
C ALA A 681 64.31 4.74 -4.68
N ASP A 682 63.40 5.39 -5.41
CA ASP A 682 63.37 5.44 -6.89
C ASP A 682 64.22 4.44 -7.71
N ASP A 683 63.56 3.67 -8.60
CA ASP A 683 64.10 3.30 -9.91
C ASP A 683 62.94 3.20 -10.94
N THR A 684 63.26 3.40 -12.22
CA THR A 684 62.31 3.63 -13.31
C THR A 684 62.32 2.53 -14.36
N THR A 685 61.18 2.26 -15.00
CA THR A 685 61.04 2.27 -16.48
C THR A 685 59.59 2.01 -16.90
N ALA A 686 59.23 2.52 -18.08
CA ALA A 686 57.94 2.27 -18.73
C ALA A 686 58.16 2.02 -20.23
N GLU A 687 57.43 1.07 -20.81
CA GLU A 687 57.25 0.93 -22.26
C GLU A 687 55.79 0.56 -22.56
N GLU A 688 55.14 1.31 -23.45
CA GLU A 688 54.01 0.81 -24.25
C GLU A 688 54.56 -0.10 -25.38
N PRO A 689 53.72 -0.91 -26.05
CA PRO A 689 53.19 -0.37 -27.31
C PRO A 689 51.79 -0.86 -27.75
N SER A 690 51.10 0.04 -28.43
CA SER A 690 50.28 -0.17 -29.65
C SER A 690 49.14 -1.20 -29.67
N SER A 691 47.97 -0.67 -30.02
CA SER A 691 46.87 -1.39 -30.66
C SER A 691 47.26 -2.18 -31.92
N ASP A 692 46.50 -3.23 -32.24
CA ASP A 692 46.10 -3.53 -33.62
C ASP A 692 44.78 -4.34 -33.64
N ILE A 693 43.97 -4.17 -34.69
CA ILE A 693 42.66 -4.85 -34.87
C ILE A 693 42.64 -5.57 -36.22
N PRO A 694 42.18 -6.82 -36.27
CA PRO A 694 41.43 -7.32 -37.42
C PRO A 694 40.07 -7.91 -37.02
N SER A 695 39.11 -7.82 -37.94
CA SER A 695 37.75 -8.35 -37.78
C SER A 695 37.45 -9.41 -38.84
N SER A 696 36.43 -10.25 -38.56
CA SER A 696 35.80 -11.25 -39.43
C SER A 696 36.65 -12.43 -39.92
N GLU A 697 36.14 -13.65 -39.69
CA GLU A 697 35.76 -14.50 -40.82
C GLU A 697 34.64 -15.50 -40.43
N GLN A 698 33.85 -15.92 -41.41
CA GLN A 698 32.72 -16.86 -41.29
C GLN A 698 32.97 -18.05 -42.23
N PRO A 699 32.68 -19.29 -41.82
CA PRO A 699 32.46 -20.39 -42.76
C PRO A 699 31.00 -20.86 -42.79
N SER A 700 30.50 -21.15 -43.99
CA SER A 700 29.27 -21.91 -44.24
C SER A 700 29.59 -23.02 -45.24
N GLY A 701 29.12 -24.26 -45.02
CA GLY A 701 29.64 -25.40 -45.80
C GLY A 701 28.96 -26.77 -45.61
N ASN A 702 27.63 -26.80 -45.70
CA ASN A 702 26.79 -28.03 -45.72
C ASN A 702 27.23 -29.11 -46.74
N HIS A 703 27.12 -30.42 -46.42
CA HIS A 703 26.56 -31.45 -47.33
C HIS A 703 26.24 -32.82 -46.65
N SER A 704 25.32 -33.59 -47.26
CA SER A 704 24.67 -34.85 -46.77
C SER A 704 25.50 -36.15 -47.02
N VAL A 705 25.05 -37.40 -46.74
CA VAL A 705 23.89 -38.18 -47.30
C VAL A 705 23.41 -39.33 -46.35
N SER A 706 22.18 -39.82 -46.58
CA SER A 706 21.29 -40.74 -45.83
C SER A 706 21.61 -42.26 -45.77
N ASP A 707 20.93 -42.97 -44.83
CA ASP A 707 20.07 -44.20 -44.99
C ASP A 707 19.99 -45.03 -43.67
N THR A 708 18.95 -45.81 -43.29
CA THR A 708 17.62 -46.18 -43.86
C THR A 708 16.62 -46.61 -42.73
N LEU A 709 15.31 -46.75 -43.05
CA LEU A 709 14.22 -47.38 -42.22
C LEU A 709 13.89 -48.81 -42.74
N PRO A 710 13.32 -49.75 -41.93
CA PRO A 710 11.88 -49.80 -41.52
C PRO A 710 11.68 -50.09 -40.01
N ALA A 711 10.61 -49.70 -39.28
CA ALA A 711 9.15 -49.66 -39.51
C ALA A 711 8.39 -50.98 -39.18
N ASP A 712 7.52 -50.94 -38.16
CA ASP A 712 6.20 -51.62 -38.15
C ASP A 712 5.23 -50.93 -37.16
N THR A 713 3.95 -51.37 -37.11
CA THR A 713 2.80 -50.54 -36.70
C THR A 713 1.91 -51.16 -35.57
N PRO A 714 0.63 -50.81 -35.30
CA PRO A 714 0.20 -50.51 -33.92
C PRO A 714 -0.88 -51.45 -33.33
N SER A 715 -1.32 -51.19 -32.11
CA SER A 715 -2.57 -51.73 -31.56
C SER A 715 -3.31 -50.71 -30.69
N ALA A 716 -4.62 -50.63 -30.90
CA ALA A 716 -5.57 -50.05 -29.96
C ALA A 716 -6.17 -51.17 -29.10
N ASP A 717 -6.87 -50.81 -28.02
CA ASP A 717 -7.76 -51.72 -27.30
C ASP A 717 -9.13 -51.05 -27.08
N THR A 718 -10.21 -51.84 -27.07
CA THR A 718 -11.59 -51.36 -27.00
C THR A 718 -12.54 -52.38 -26.37
N SER A 719 -13.37 -51.90 -25.43
CA SER A 719 -14.73 -52.38 -25.14
C SER A 719 -14.94 -53.81 -24.57
N ALA A 720 -15.26 -53.89 -23.27
CA ALA A 720 -16.57 -54.35 -22.75
C ALA A 720 -16.57 -54.33 -21.20
N GLY A 721 -17.69 -54.13 -20.48
CA GLY A 721 -19.06 -53.79 -20.89
C GLY A 721 -20.09 -54.17 -19.80
N ASP A 722 -21.27 -53.52 -19.81
CA ASP A 722 -22.44 -53.77 -18.93
C ASP A 722 -22.24 -53.46 -17.41
N ALA A 723 -23.23 -53.02 -16.61
CA ALA A 723 -24.68 -52.91 -16.84
C ALA A 723 -25.31 -51.71 -16.09
N SER A 724 -26.57 -51.40 -16.40
CA SER A 724 -27.39 -50.34 -15.78
C SER A 724 -28.47 -50.93 -14.85
N SER A 725 -28.86 -50.23 -13.75
CA SER A 725 -30.29 -50.02 -13.38
C SER A 725 -30.54 -49.25 -12.06
N THR A 726 -31.68 -48.53 -12.06
CA THR A 726 -32.60 -48.21 -10.95
C THR A 726 -32.08 -47.63 -9.61
N ASP A 727 -32.32 -46.32 -9.43
CA ASP A 727 -33.50 -45.82 -8.70
C ASP A 727 -34.09 -46.69 -7.56
N THR A 728 -33.97 -46.22 -6.31
CA THR A 728 -35.14 -45.84 -5.47
C THR A 728 -34.70 -45.30 -4.10
N SER A 729 -35.39 -44.26 -3.63
CA SER A 729 -35.35 -43.86 -2.22
C SER A 729 -36.29 -44.75 -1.39
N THR A 730 -35.94 -45.00 -0.12
CA THR A 730 -36.92 -45.40 0.91
C THR A 730 -36.58 -44.76 2.26
N ASP A 731 -37.63 -44.34 2.94
CA ASP A 731 -37.64 -43.58 4.20
C ASP A 731 -37.77 -44.52 5.42
N SER A 732 -37.36 -44.04 6.60
CA SER A 732 -37.82 -44.53 7.91
C SER A 732 -37.54 -43.51 9.02
N ALA A 733 -38.49 -42.59 9.21
CA ALA A 733 -39.37 -42.51 10.39
C ALA A 733 -38.77 -42.53 11.82
N SER A 734 -39.34 -41.86 12.84
CA SER A 734 -40.37 -40.79 12.89
C SER A 734 -40.45 -40.22 14.33
N ASP A 735 -41.46 -39.38 14.59
CA ASP A 735 -41.96 -38.95 15.91
C ASP A 735 -41.05 -37.98 16.73
N GLY A 736 -41.50 -36.83 17.23
CA GLY A 736 -42.77 -36.12 17.04
C GLY A 736 -43.38 -35.60 18.35
N ASN A 737 -43.66 -34.30 18.44
CA ASN A 737 -44.68 -33.74 19.34
C ASN A 737 -45.19 -32.40 18.83
N THR A 738 -46.43 -32.05 19.17
CA THR A 738 -47.11 -30.81 18.75
C THR A 738 -47.25 -29.81 19.89
N SER A 739 -47.29 -28.52 19.54
CA SER A 739 -47.99 -27.50 20.32
C SER A 739 -48.40 -26.35 19.39
N MET A 740 -49.63 -25.85 19.54
CA MET A 740 -50.08 -24.64 18.85
C MET A 740 -50.05 -23.44 19.82
N SER A 741 -49.56 -22.31 19.32
CA SER A 741 -49.84 -20.97 19.83
C SER A 741 -50.15 -20.08 18.63
N GLY A 742 -51.21 -19.27 18.72
CA GLY A 742 -51.81 -18.60 17.55
C GLY A 742 -50.87 -17.61 16.87
N GLU A 743 -50.74 -17.75 15.56
CA GLU A 743 -49.99 -16.84 14.69
C GLU A 743 -50.81 -15.56 14.45
N THR A 744 -50.46 -14.48 15.14
CA THR A 744 -50.89 -13.13 14.74
C THR A 744 -50.16 -12.76 13.46
N ALA A 745 -50.87 -12.69 12.34
CA ALA A 745 -50.30 -12.26 11.07
C ALA A 745 -49.58 -10.91 11.24
N ALA A 746 -48.27 -10.90 10.98
CA ALA A 746 -47.44 -9.72 11.15
C ALA A 746 -47.90 -8.63 10.17
N VAL A 747 -48.16 -7.42 10.69
CA VAL A 747 -48.55 -6.27 9.86
C VAL A 747 -47.33 -5.81 9.08
N THR A 748 -47.41 -5.90 7.75
CA THR A 748 -46.41 -5.37 6.83
C THR A 748 -46.76 -3.95 6.41
N ALA A 749 -45.75 -3.15 6.10
CA ALA A 749 -45.87 -1.79 5.60
C ALA A 749 -44.73 -1.48 4.62
N GLU A 750 -44.90 -0.50 3.74
CA GLU A 750 -43.85 -0.08 2.81
C GLU A 750 -42.61 0.41 3.58
N LYS A 751 -41.51 -0.34 3.43
CA LYS A 751 -40.25 -0.16 4.14
C LYS A 751 -39.11 -0.28 3.14
N THR A 752 -38.07 0.54 3.31
CA THR A 752 -36.79 0.37 2.61
C THR A 752 -35.70 -0.01 3.60
N ILE A 753 -34.92 -1.03 3.25
CA ILE A 753 -33.73 -1.48 3.97
C ILE A 753 -32.54 -1.22 3.06
N LEU A 754 -31.50 -0.58 3.58
CA LEU A 754 -30.20 -0.38 2.93
C LEU A 754 -29.16 -1.13 3.77
N ASP A 755 -28.42 -2.05 3.14
CA ASP A 755 -27.18 -2.55 3.72
C ASP A 755 -26.05 -1.56 3.41
N ALA A 756 -25.39 -1.05 4.47
CA ALA A 756 -24.34 -0.04 4.33
C ALA A 756 -23.03 -0.61 3.79
N ALA A 757 -22.75 -1.91 3.98
CA ALA A 757 -21.50 -2.54 3.57
C ALA A 757 -21.46 -2.87 2.07
N THR A 758 -22.56 -3.36 1.51
CA THR A 758 -22.68 -3.69 0.06
C THR A 758 -23.41 -2.62 -0.76
N GLY A 759 -24.07 -1.66 -0.11
CA GLY A 759 -24.89 -0.63 -0.76
C GLY A 759 -26.21 -1.13 -1.36
N ILE A 760 -26.54 -2.41 -1.18
CA ILE A 760 -27.76 -3.04 -1.71
C ILE A 760 -29.00 -2.50 -0.97
N ARG A 761 -30.06 -2.21 -1.73
CA ARG A 761 -31.33 -1.68 -1.22
C ARG A 761 -32.49 -2.62 -1.53
N ILE A 762 -33.40 -2.77 -0.58
CA ILE A 762 -34.60 -3.59 -0.69
C ILE A 762 -35.79 -2.75 -0.27
N SER A 763 -36.83 -2.66 -1.11
CA SER A 763 -38.02 -1.84 -0.87
C SER A 763 -39.30 -2.63 -1.15
N GLY A 764 -40.27 -2.56 -0.23
CA GLY A 764 -41.60 -3.14 -0.40
C GLY A 764 -42.36 -3.28 0.93
N SER A 765 -43.51 -3.96 0.89
CA SER A 765 -44.33 -4.25 2.07
C SER A 765 -43.65 -5.31 2.97
N LEU A 766 -43.01 -4.85 4.05
CA LEU A 766 -42.23 -5.67 4.99
C LEU A 766 -42.69 -5.46 6.43
N SER A 767 -42.44 -6.42 7.31
CA SER A 767 -42.73 -6.32 8.74
C SER A 767 -41.79 -5.33 9.46
N GLY A 768 -42.22 -4.85 10.64
CA GLY A 768 -41.45 -3.90 11.45
C GLY A 768 -40.06 -4.45 11.85
N ASP A 769 -40.01 -5.73 12.20
CA ASP A 769 -38.81 -6.50 12.54
C ASP A 769 -37.99 -6.96 11.33
N ALA A 770 -38.43 -6.67 10.09
CA ALA A 770 -37.75 -7.15 8.90
C ALA A 770 -36.32 -6.60 8.77
N ALA A 771 -35.34 -7.48 8.58
CA ALA A 771 -33.94 -7.17 8.39
C ALA A 771 -33.32 -8.11 7.34
N ILE A 772 -32.23 -7.67 6.69
CA ILE A 772 -31.53 -8.45 5.66
C ILE A 772 -30.14 -8.84 6.15
N SER A 773 -29.71 -10.06 5.84
CA SER A 773 -28.31 -10.49 5.88
C SER A 773 -27.84 -10.78 4.45
N ILE A 774 -26.70 -10.22 4.08
CA ILE A 774 -26.14 -10.28 2.72
C ILE A 774 -24.74 -10.88 2.76
N GLN A 775 -24.49 -11.88 1.90
CA GLN A 775 -23.17 -12.47 1.70
C GLN A 775 -22.73 -12.28 0.24
N ALA A 776 -21.78 -11.40 0.00
CA ALA A 776 -21.10 -11.33 -1.30
C ALA A 776 -20.23 -12.57 -1.52
N TYR A 777 -20.34 -13.20 -2.69
CA TYR A 777 -19.51 -14.34 -3.07
C TYR A 777 -18.30 -13.88 -3.89
N THR A 778 -17.11 -14.13 -3.35
CA THR A 778 -15.85 -13.98 -4.10
C THR A 778 -15.73 -15.05 -5.18
N LYS A 779 -14.92 -14.74 -6.21
CA LYS A 779 -14.80 -15.51 -7.45
C LYS A 779 -14.23 -16.93 -7.28
N GLU A 780 -13.58 -17.21 -6.15
CA GLU A 780 -12.77 -18.42 -5.92
C GLU A 780 -13.56 -19.61 -5.31
N GLY A 781 -14.79 -19.41 -4.83
CA GLY A 781 -15.57 -20.47 -4.17
C GLY A 781 -16.35 -21.39 -5.13
N GLU A 782 -16.47 -22.69 -4.79
CA GLU A 782 -17.31 -23.64 -5.55
C GLU A 782 -18.77 -23.15 -5.72
N ARG A 783 -19.31 -22.47 -4.69
CA ARG A 783 -20.66 -21.91 -4.72
C ARG A 783 -20.77 -20.78 -5.75
N TYR A 784 -19.76 -19.90 -5.86
CA TYR A 784 -19.68 -18.90 -6.93
C TYR A 784 -19.62 -19.58 -8.30
N ALA A 785 -18.72 -20.56 -8.48
CA ALA A 785 -18.55 -21.28 -9.73
C ALA A 785 -19.83 -22.02 -10.20
N ARG A 786 -20.64 -22.54 -9.26
CA ARG A 786 -21.98 -23.08 -9.53
C ARG A 786 -22.94 -22.00 -10.01
N LEU A 787 -23.04 -20.88 -9.28
CA LEU A 787 -24.01 -19.80 -9.51
C LEU A 787 -23.74 -19.04 -10.82
N VAL A 788 -22.48 -18.81 -11.21
CA VAL A 788 -22.17 -18.10 -12.47
C VAL A 788 -22.23 -19.00 -13.71
N LYS A 789 -22.37 -20.33 -13.55
CA LYS A 789 -22.33 -21.31 -14.65
C LYS A 789 -23.29 -21.01 -15.81
N PRO A 790 -24.57 -20.60 -15.60
CA PRO A 790 -25.49 -20.30 -16.71
C PRO A 790 -25.17 -19.00 -17.47
N VAL A 791 -24.33 -18.14 -16.90
CA VAL A 791 -23.87 -16.87 -17.48
C VAL A 791 -22.37 -16.87 -17.78
N SER A 792 -21.76 -18.06 -17.85
CA SER A 792 -20.35 -18.23 -18.19
C SER A 792 -19.98 -17.54 -19.51
N GLY A 793 -18.84 -16.84 -19.52
CA GLY A 793 -18.40 -15.99 -20.64
C GLY A 793 -18.99 -14.56 -20.65
N LYS A 794 -19.85 -14.19 -19.68
CA LYS A 794 -20.25 -12.80 -19.44
C LYS A 794 -19.39 -12.17 -18.33
N THR A 795 -19.24 -10.85 -18.36
CA THR A 795 -18.71 -10.09 -17.21
C THR A 795 -19.71 -10.17 -16.07
N ILE A 796 -19.31 -10.77 -14.95
CA ILE A 796 -20.12 -10.79 -13.72
C ILE A 796 -19.90 -9.47 -12.99
N LEU A 797 -20.97 -8.81 -12.57
CA LEU A 797 -20.96 -7.52 -11.86
C LEU A 797 -21.16 -7.68 -10.35
N GLY A 798 -21.67 -8.83 -9.91
CA GLY A 798 -21.84 -9.18 -8.50
C GLY A 798 -22.55 -10.52 -8.33
N VAL A 799 -22.26 -11.21 -7.22
CA VAL A 799 -22.95 -12.44 -6.80
C VAL A 799 -23.20 -12.36 -5.30
N TYR A 800 -24.45 -12.48 -4.88
CA TYR A 800 -24.87 -12.19 -3.51
C TYR A 800 -25.89 -13.22 -3.00
N ASP A 801 -25.63 -13.84 -1.85
CA ASP A 801 -26.70 -14.46 -1.05
C ASP A 801 -27.45 -13.36 -0.28
N LEU A 802 -28.78 -13.39 -0.34
CA LEU A 802 -29.66 -12.47 0.39
C LEU A 802 -30.58 -13.32 1.27
N THR A 803 -30.70 -13.00 2.55
CA THR A 803 -31.57 -13.73 3.51
C THR A 803 -32.35 -12.74 4.36
N LEU A 804 -33.68 -12.80 4.29
CA LEU A 804 -34.59 -11.91 5.02
C LEU A 804 -35.05 -12.56 6.34
N THR A 805 -34.97 -11.83 7.45
CA THR A 805 -35.71 -12.14 8.69
C THR A 805 -37.00 -11.30 8.75
N GLY A 806 -38.04 -11.79 9.41
CA GLY A 806 -39.38 -11.16 9.43
C GLY A 806 -40.27 -11.65 8.28
N THR A 807 -41.33 -10.90 7.94
CA THR A 807 -42.26 -11.24 6.86
C THR A 807 -42.31 -10.16 5.76
N MET A 808 -42.76 -10.58 4.58
CA MET A 808 -43.00 -9.75 3.39
C MET A 808 -44.40 -10.04 2.85
N ASP A 809 -45.07 -9.03 2.31
CA ASP A 809 -46.27 -9.20 1.47
C ASP A 809 -46.02 -8.70 0.03
N GLY A 810 -46.71 -9.29 -0.95
CA GLY A 810 -46.63 -8.89 -2.35
C GLY A 810 -45.30 -9.26 -3.04
N ASN A 811 -44.58 -8.22 -3.50
CA ASN A 811 -43.28 -8.26 -4.18
C ASN A 811 -42.36 -7.21 -3.51
N VAL A 812 -41.04 -7.41 -3.57
CA VAL A 812 -40.05 -6.37 -3.28
C VAL A 812 -39.30 -5.95 -4.54
N GLN A 813 -38.80 -4.71 -4.55
CA GLN A 813 -37.72 -4.27 -5.42
C GLN A 813 -36.38 -4.46 -4.71
N ILE A 814 -35.42 -5.09 -5.37
CA ILE A 814 -34.02 -5.21 -4.92
C ILE A 814 -33.14 -4.44 -5.90
N SER A 815 -32.31 -3.53 -5.39
CA SER A 815 -31.44 -2.66 -6.16
C SER A 815 -29.98 -2.92 -5.78
N PHE A 816 -29.21 -3.44 -6.72
CA PHE A 816 -27.79 -3.75 -6.58
C PHE A 816 -26.96 -2.59 -7.12
N PRO A 817 -26.02 -2.00 -6.36
CA PRO A 817 -25.08 -1.03 -6.91
C PRO A 817 -24.12 -1.72 -7.88
N VAL A 818 -23.76 -0.99 -8.94
CA VAL A 818 -22.76 -1.39 -9.93
C VAL A 818 -21.96 -0.16 -10.36
N ASP A 819 -20.72 -0.37 -10.78
CA ASP A 819 -19.85 0.71 -11.25
C ASP A 819 -20.49 1.54 -12.38
N SER A 820 -20.44 2.87 -12.27
CA SER A 820 -21.04 3.81 -13.23
C SER A 820 -20.48 3.69 -14.65
N LYS A 821 -19.32 3.05 -14.87
CA LYS A 821 -18.83 2.67 -16.21
C LYS A 821 -19.73 1.65 -16.94
N TYR A 822 -20.74 1.11 -16.24
CA TYR A 822 -21.76 0.24 -16.82
C TYR A 822 -23.11 0.94 -17.09
N GLU A 823 -23.26 2.24 -16.81
CA GLU A 823 -24.49 3.01 -17.01
C GLU A 823 -25.10 2.83 -18.42
N GLY A 824 -26.43 2.68 -18.50
CA GLY A 824 -27.17 2.45 -19.74
C GLY A 824 -26.97 1.06 -20.37
N ARG A 825 -26.13 0.18 -19.80
CA ARG A 825 -25.87 -1.15 -20.36
C ARG A 825 -26.88 -2.17 -19.86
N LYS A 826 -27.23 -3.14 -20.72
CA LYS A 826 -28.13 -4.25 -20.37
C LYS A 826 -27.42 -5.31 -19.54
N VAL A 827 -28.14 -5.83 -18.56
CA VAL A 827 -27.71 -6.92 -17.69
C VAL A 827 -28.76 -8.03 -17.62
N THR A 828 -28.28 -9.25 -17.40
CA THR A 828 -29.06 -10.41 -16.98
C THR A 828 -28.88 -10.55 -15.48
N VAL A 829 -29.97 -10.66 -14.72
CA VAL A 829 -29.91 -11.03 -13.30
C VAL A 829 -30.51 -12.43 -13.16
N LEU A 830 -29.74 -13.37 -12.64
CA LEU A 830 -30.26 -14.66 -12.19
C LEU A 830 -30.70 -14.55 -10.73
N HIS A 831 -31.79 -15.22 -10.38
CA HIS A 831 -32.29 -15.36 -9.02
C HIS A 831 -32.51 -16.85 -8.76
N TYR A 832 -31.69 -17.44 -7.90
CA TYR A 832 -31.77 -18.87 -7.56
C TYR A 832 -32.83 -19.11 -6.48
N THR A 833 -33.47 -20.27 -6.53
CA THR A 833 -34.38 -20.78 -5.49
C THR A 833 -33.70 -21.92 -4.72
N ASP A 834 -34.29 -22.34 -3.60
CA ASP A 834 -33.79 -23.42 -2.70
C ASP A 834 -33.64 -24.81 -3.37
N THR A 835 -34.01 -24.93 -4.65
CA THR A 835 -33.97 -26.16 -5.46
C THR A 835 -32.87 -26.15 -6.53
N ASP A 836 -31.88 -25.25 -6.43
CA ASP A 836 -30.79 -25.03 -7.41
C ASP A 836 -31.29 -24.63 -8.83
N THR A 837 -32.58 -24.34 -8.98
CA THR A 837 -33.20 -23.74 -10.17
C THR A 837 -33.17 -22.22 -10.07
N TYR A 838 -33.20 -21.51 -11.20
CA TYR A 838 -33.13 -20.05 -11.23
C TYR A 838 -34.15 -19.39 -12.16
N GLU A 839 -34.67 -18.25 -11.74
CA GLU A 839 -35.38 -17.28 -12.55
C GLU A 839 -34.39 -16.36 -13.28
N THR A 840 -34.83 -15.67 -14.34
CA THR A 840 -33.97 -14.78 -15.13
C THR A 840 -34.68 -13.46 -15.42
N TYR A 841 -34.13 -12.38 -14.88
CA TYR A 841 -34.57 -11.01 -15.11
C TYR A 841 -33.66 -10.32 -16.12
N LYS A 842 -34.20 -9.29 -16.79
CA LYS A 842 -33.48 -8.38 -17.68
C LYS A 842 -33.67 -6.97 -17.17
N ALA A 843 -32.57 -6.24 -17.02
CA ALA A 843 -32.56 -4.87 -16.54
C ALA A 843 -31.51 -4.04 -17.31
N THR A 844 -31.58 -2.73 -17.14
CA THR A 844 -30.53 -1.79 -17.55
C THR A 844 -29.83 -1.30 -16.29
N VAL A 845 -28.56 -0.90 -16.39
CA VAL A 845 -27.91 -0.10 -15.34
C VAL A 845 -28.42 1.33 -15.43
N GLU A 846 -29.04 1.82 -14.35
CA GLU A 846 -29.59 3.17 -14.26
C GLU A 846 -29.19 3.79 -12.92
N ASN A 847 -28.59 4.99 -12.97
CA ASN A 847 -28.01 5.70 -11.81
C ASN A 847 -27.02 4.85 -10.98
N GLY A 848 -26.14 4.11 -11.67
CA GLY A 848 -25.16 3.21 -11.06
C GLY A 848 -25.77 2.00 -10.35
N LYS A 849 -26.99 1.58 -10.73
CA LYS A 849 -27.73 0.50 -10.05
C LYS A 849 -28.45 -0.42 -11.04
N VAL A 850 -28.68 -1.65 -10.60
CA VAL A 850 -29.50 -2.66 -11.27
C VAL A 850 -30.65 -3.02 -10.35
N THR A 851 -31.88 -2.68 -10.74
CA THR A 851 -33.09 -2.94 -9.93
C THR A 851 -33.94 -4.05 -10.55
N VAL A 852 -34.41 -4.97 -9.71
CA VAL A 852 -35.30 -6.09 -10.11
C VAL A 852 -36.46 -6.24 -9.11
N THR A 853 -37.63 -6.67 -9.61
CA THR A 853 -38.83 -6.92 -8.78
C THR A 853 -39.06 -8.42 -8.61
N THR A 854 -39.10 -8.90 -7.37
CA THR A 854 -38.98 -10.31 -7.01
C THR A 854 -39.82 -10.68 -5.77
N LYS A 855 -39.85 -11.96 -5.42
CA LYS A 855 -40.51 -12.52 -4.23
C LYS A 855 -39.59 -13.37 -3.33
N GLY A 856 -38.34 -13.59 -3.72
CA GLY A 856 -37.41 -14.48 -3.03
C GLY A 856 -36.17 -13.77 -2.49
N PHE A 857 -35.59 -14.35 -1.44
CA PHE A 857 -34.32 -13.96 -0.84
C PHE A 857 -33.44 -15.21 -0.79
N SER A 858 -32.63 -15.33 -1.84
CA SER A 858 -31.79 -16.48 -2.19
C SER A 858 -30.84 -16.02 -3.32
N PRO A 859 -29.79 -16.79 -3.72
CA PRO A 859 -28.65 -16.21 -4.43
C PRO A 859 -28.96 -15.47 -5.74
N TYR A 860 -28.44 -14.25 -5.86
CA TYR A 860 -28.50 -13.41 -7.06
C TYR A 860 -27.16 -13.38 -7.80
N VAL A 861 -27.20 -13.34 -9.14
CA VAL A 861 -26.03 -13.17 -10.02
C VAL A 861 -26.34 -12.09 -11.04
N ILE A 862 -25.59 -10.97 -11.02
CA ILE A 862 -25.70 -9.90 -12.02
C ILE A 862 -24.62 -10.12 -13.08
N ALA A 863 -25.02 -10.27 -14.34
CA ALA A 863 -24.11 -10.54 -15.47
C ALA A 863 -24.41 -9.67 -16.70
N LEU A 864 -23.38 -9.02 -17.22
CA LEU A 864 -23.44 -8.05 -18.30
C LEU A 864 -23.85 -8.69 -19.65
N GLU A 865 -24.61 -7.98 -20.48
CA GLU A 865 -24.93 -8.46 -21.83
C GLU A 865 -23.84 -8.10 -22.86
N THR A 866 -23.24 -9.14 -23.43
CA THR A 866 -22.29 -9.09 -24.53
C THR A 866 -23.01 -8.86 -25.87
N GLY A 867 -23.27 -7.59 -26.19
CA GLY A 867 -23.92 -7.20 -27.45
C GLY A 867 -24.14 -5.69 -27.60
N GLY A 868 -23.08 -4.97 -27.96
CA GLY A 868 -23.14 -3.52 -28.22
C GLY A 868 -21.75 -2.94 -28.38
N SER A 869 -21.38 -2.55 -29.61
CA SER A 869 -20.19 -1.71 -29.85
C SER A 869 -20.48 -0.27 -29.42
N GLN A 870 -19.43 0.54 -29.27
CA GLN A 870 -19.53 1.93 -28.85
C GLN A 870 -20.46 2.75 -29.74
N ASN A 871 -21.12 3.74 -29.12
CA ASN A 871 -21.12 5.08 -29.67
C ASN A 871 -20.48 6.00 -28.60
N PRO A 872 -19.46 6.80 -28.89
CA PRO A 872 -18.91 7.74 -27.92
C PRO A 872 -19.94 8.84 -27.59
N ALA A 873 -19.76 9.53 -26.46
CA ALA A 873 -20.58 10.68 -26.13
C ALA A 873 -20.49 11.75 -27.26
N PRO A 874 -21.62 12.27 -27.75
CA PRO A 874 -21.61 13.29 -28.80
C PRO A 874 -20.94 14.56 -28.26
N LYS A 875 -20.06 15.16 -29.07
CA LYS A 875 -19.51 16.49 -28.79
C LYS A 875 -20.65 17.51 -28.83
N THR A 876 -20.54 18.55 -28.01
CA THR A 876 -21.49 19.66 -27.98
C THR A 876 -21.58 20.36 -29.34
N GLY A 877 -22.75 20.30 -29.96
CA GLY A 877 -23.06 21.04 -31.18
C GLY A 877 -22.80 20.27 -32.48
N ASP A 878 -23.73 19.41 -32.88
CA ASP A 878 -24.42 19.61 -34.16
C ASP A 878 -25.82 18.98 -34.16
N SER A 879 -26.70 19.38 -35.08
CA SER A 879 -28.14 19.09 -35.01
C SER A 879 -28.66 18.16 -36.11
N ALA A 880 -28.80 16.86 -35.80
CA ALA A 880 -29.67 15.94 -36.56
C ALA A 880 -29.96 14.63 -35.78
N ASP A 881 -31.17 14.47 -35.23
CA ASP A 881 -32.13 13.42 -35.64
C ASP A 881 -33.50 13.63 -34.96
N LEU A 882 -34.46 14.19 -35.69
CA LEU A 882 -35.81 14.49 -35.18
C LEU A 882 -36.78 13.29 -35.29
N SER A 883 -36.31 12.11 -35.69
CA SER A 883 -37.18 10.95 -35.99
C SER A 883 -37.65 10.15 -34.78
N LEU A 884 -36.95 10.18 -33.63
CA LEU A 884 -37.26 9.29 -32.49
C LEU A 884 -38.37 9.80 -31.55
N TRP A 885 -38.68 11.09 -31.55
CA TRP A 885 -39.62 11.67 -30.57
C TRP A 885 -41.11 11.39 -30.86
N ALA A 886 -41.45 10.86 -32.04
CA ALA A 886 -42.83 10.52 -32.40
C ALA A 886 -43.35 9.20 -31.80
N ALA A 887 -42.48 8.31 -31.32
CA ALA A 887 -42.86 6.96 -30.87
C ALA A 887 -43.32 6.88 -29.40
N LEU A 888 -42.91 7.83 -28.55
CA LEU A 888 -43.03 7.73 -27.09
C LEU A 888 -44.35 8.26 -26.49
N ILE A 889 -45.20 8.92 -27.29
CA ILE A 889 -46.53 9.39 -26.88
C ILE A 889 -47.62 8.32 -27.10
N ALA A 890 -47.33 7.26 -27.88
CA ALA A 890 -48.33 6.28 -28.32
C ALA A 890 -48.60 5.11 -27.34
N VAL A 891 -47.89 5.02 -26.21
CA VAL A 891 -47.97 3.85 -25.29
C VAL A 891 -48.82 4.14 -24.03
N SER A 892 -49.01 5.41 -23.67
CA SER A 892 -49.81 5.82 -22.49
C SER A 892 -51.35 5.72 -22.69
N GLY A 893 -51.82 5.14 -23.80
CA GLY A 893 -53.23 5.16 -24.20
C GLY A 893 -54.02 3.85 -24.03
N VAL A 894 -53.39 2.73 -23.66
CA VAL A 894 -54.05 1.39 -23.71
C VAL A 894 -53.85 0.57 -22.43
N LEU A 895 -54.24 1.13 -21.28
CA LEU A 895 -54.38 0.35 -20.03
C LEU A 895 -55.48 0.86 -19.08
N LEU A 896 -56.45 1.64 -19.58
CA LEU A 896 -57.61 2.16 -18.82
C LEU A 896 -58.96 1.70 -19.43
N ALA A 897 -59.10 0.42 -19.80
CA ALA A 897 -60.31 -0.06 -20.49
C ALA A 897 -60.74 -1.54 -20.27
N THR A 898 -60.28 -2.24 -19.21
CA THR A 898 -60.58 -3.69 -19.03
C THR A 898 -60.90 -4.15 -17.59
N SER A 899 -61.62 -3.35 -16.80
CA SER A 899 -62.15 -3.76 -15.48
C SER A 899 -63.62 -3.39 -15.24
N ALA A 900 -64.43 -3.31 -16.30
CA ALA A 900 -65.89 -3.22 -16.23
C ALA A 900 -66.56 -4.31 -17.10
N VAL A 901 -67.75 -4.77 -16.70
CA VAL A 901 -68.55 -5.81 -17.38
C VAL A 901 -67.82 -7.17 -17.48
N THR A 902 -67.88 -7.99 -16.43
CA THR A 902 -69.00 -8.97 -16.37
C THR A 902 -69.35 -9.42 -14.95
N ARG A 903 -69.99 -8.53 -14.16
CA ARG A 903 -70.87 -8.98 -13.06
C ARG A 903 -72.19 -8.20 -12.93
N ARG A 904 -72.87 -7.99 -14.07
CA ARG A 904 -74.29 -7.60 -14.09
C ARG A 904 -75.22 -8.78 -14.40
N ARG A 905 -75.14 -9.84 -13.60
CA ARG A 905 -76.24 -10.80 -13.43
C ARG A 905 -76.38 -11.21 -11.95
N GLN A 906 -77.51 -10.78 -11.38
CA GLN A 906 -78.11 -11.17 -10.11
C GLN A 906 -77.45 -10.69 -8.81
N ARG A 907 -78.04 -9.60 -8.31
CA ARG A 907 -78.05 -9.08 -6.93
C ARG A 907 -76.72 -8.55 -6.43
#